data_AF-A0A3N5EFQ1-F1
#
_entry.id   AF-A0A3N5EFQ1-F1
#
_cell.length_a   1.000
_cell.length_b   1.000
_cell.length_c   1.000
_cell.angle_alpha   90.00
_cell.angle_beta   90.00
_cell.angle_gamma   90.00
#
_symmetry.space_group_name_H-M   'P 1'
#
loop_
_entity.id
_entity.type
_entity.pdbx_description
1 polymer ?
#
loop_
_entity_poly.entity_id
_entity_poly.type
_entity_poly.pdbx_seq_one_letter_code
_entity_poly.pdbx_strand_id
1 'polypeptide(L)'
;MKLKNVFAIIAMLLIVLITGCKKDDDITGGVRPNVTSTDPINEATNTTTNSKISATFTVIMDPSTITSESFTLKKGNDVVLGAVEYIGMTAIFTPAEDMAPSTTYTGTITTAAKDDSGKSLAEDYVWSFTTGVTPDITLPTVTLTSPVNNATGVNLNHLVAITFSESMDPLTITTSTFNVKQGTSNVAGAVTYTGRIATFTPASNLLPNKVYTATISTGVKDLAGNALANSYSLSFTTGAALDATAPTITLTDPSNNATGVVLNHKVLITFSEVMNPLTITTTTFTLKQGTTAILGSVTYTGVIATFTPAANLELNKVYTATVTIGVKDLAGNALASNSVISFTTGSTIDAILPTVTLTDPLNNATNVAREKVVALTFSEAMDPLTVNTSTFTLKKGAIVVPGIVAYSGVTATFTPTDILAAGSVYTAKITTGAKDLAGNAIASNTEWSFTTTGTISLLSPVSLGAAGDYVILAKTAINNISTSAITGDIGLSPAATSYITGFALTNATGYATSVQITGKIYAADMAAPTGINLTTAVENMITAYNDAAGRPTPDFLELGTGNIGGKTLIPGLYKWTNTVTIPSDVTISGGANDVWIFQIAGNLEMSSAVHVTLIGGAQPKNIFWQVAGQATFGTTSHFEGIILSMTGITFQTSASMNGRALAQTAVILDANAITKPL
;
A
#
# COMPACT_ATOMS: atom_id res chain seq x y z
N MET A 1 55.11 60.57 -12.38
CA MET A 1 54.63 60.43 -10.97
C MET A 1 53.12 60.16 -11.02
N LYS A 2 52.58 59.34 -10.11
CA LYS A 2 51.16 59.17 -9.65
C LYS A 2 50.07 60.04 -10.36
N LEU A 3 48.84 59.58 -10.69
CA LEU A 3 48.06 58.37 -10.33
C LEU A 3 46.74 58.28 -11.16
N LYS A 4 46.19 57.07 -11.45
CA LYS A 4 44.74 56.67 -11.69
C LYS A 4 43.84 57.53 -12.62
N ASN A 5 42.78 57.07 -13.31
CA ASN A 5 42.14 55.78 -13.69
C ASN A 5 41.19 56.11 -14.90
N VAL A 6 40.15 55.40 -15.37
CA VAL A 6 39.33 54.23 -14.95
C VAL A 6 38.71 53.56 -16.20
N PHE A 7 38.45 52.23 -16.15
CA PHE A 7 37.61 51.43 -17.07
C PHE A 7 37.99 51.39 -18.59
N ALA A 8 37.55 50.42 -19.40
CA ALA A 8 37.41 48.95 -19.23
C ALA A 8 37.07 48.32 -20.59
N ILE A 9 37.46 47.05 -20.80
CA ILE A 9 36.72 46.00 -21.55
C ILE A 9 37.58 44.72 -21.51
N ILE A 10 36.95 43.56 -21.32
CA ILE A 10 37.57 42.23 -21.45
C ILE A 10 36.96 41.58 -22.69
N ALA A 11 37.80 41.04 -23.57
CA ALA A 11 37.35 40.33 -24.77
C ALA A 11 38.32 39.22 -25.17
N MET A 12 37.77 38.09 -25.59
CA MET A 12 38.38 36.96 -26.33
C MET A 12 39.73 36.39 -25.83
N LEU A 13 39.66 35.13 -25.40
CA LEU A 13 40.69 34.15 -25.78
C LEU A 13 40.00 33.01 -26.56
N LEU A 14 40.00 33.12 -27.89
CA LEU A 14 39.48 32.10 -28.80
C LEU A 14 40.65 31.26 -29.30
N ILE A 15 40.83 30.04 -28.76
CA ILE A 15 41.85 29.11 -29.23
C ILE A 15 41.25 28.24 -30.34
N VAL A 16 41.80 28.38 -31.55
CA VAL A 16 41.36 27.61 -32.73
C VAL A 16 41.93 26.20 -32.67
N LEU A 17 41.06 25.19 -32.58
CA LEU A 17 41.42 23.80 -32.80
C LEU A 17 41.64 23.55 -34.29
N ILE A 18 42.86 23.18 -34.66
CA ILE A 18 43.20 22.74 -36.02
C ILE A 18 42.76 21.27 -36.15
N THR A 19 41.74 21.01 -36.96
CA THR A 19 41.21 19.67 -37.20
C THR A 19 42.15 18.84 -38.08
N GLY A 20 43.06 18.12 -37.43
CA GLY A 20 43.86 17.08 -38.07
C GLY A 20 42.99 15.86 -38.42
N CYS A 21 42.50 15.79 -39.65
CA CYS A 21 41.68 14.66 -40.12
C CYS A 21 42.47 13.34 -40.07
N LYS A 22 42.23 12.52 -39.05
CA LYS A 22 42.30 11.06 -39.21
C LYS A 22 41.01 10.57 -39.86
N LYS A 23 41.15 9.57 -40.72
CA LYS A 23 40.08 8.99 -41.52
C LYS A 23 39.54 7.77 -40.78
N ASP A 24 38.40 7.93 -40.12
CA ASP A 24 37.68 6.81 -39.49
C ASP A 24 37.03 5.95 -40.57
N ASP A 25 37.69 4.85 -40.93
CA ASP A 25 37.15 3.79 -41.76
C ASP A 25 36.39 2.75 -40.90
N ASP A 26 35.39 3.17 -40.13
CA ASP A 26 34.37 2.25 -39.56
C ASP A 26 33.12 2.25 -40.43
N ILE A 27 33.04 1.26 -41.33
CA ILE A 27 31.88 1.01 -42.20
C ILE A 27 30.98 -0.09 -41.60
N THR A 28 31.09 -0.34 -40.29
CA THR A 28 30.29 -1.32 -39.52
C THR A 28 29.50 -0.61 -38.41
N GLY A 29 28.37 -0.02 -38.81
CA GLY A 29 27.52 0.86 -37.99
C GLY A 29 26.79 0.20 -36.81
N GLY A 30 27.55 -0.32 -35.85
CA GLY A 30 27.09 -0.65 -34.50
C GLY A 30 27.07 0.60 -33.61
N VAL A 31 26.08 0.68 -32.71
CA VAL A 31 25.95 1.77 -31.74
C VAL A 31 27.07 1.66 -30.70
N ARG A 32 27.79 2.75 -30.40
CA ARG A 32 28.80 2.78 -29.34
C ARG A 32 28.16 2.66 -27.94
N PRO A 33 28.85 2.08 -26.95
CA PRO A 33 28.42 2.17 -25.56
C PRO A 33 28.42 3.62 -25.07
N ASN A 34 27.46 3.94 -24.20
CA ASN A 34 27.35 5.22 -23.50
C ASN A 34 26.76 4.99 -22.10
N VAL A 35 27.04 5.88 -21.15
CA VAL A 35 26.44 5.83 -19.81
C VAL A 35 25.00 6.37 -19.85
N THR A 36 24.05 5.61 -19.31
CA THR A 36 22.60 5.93 -19.27
C THR A 36 22.16 6.51 -17.93
N SER A 37 22.82 6.12 -16.84
CA SER A 37 22.61 6.66 -15.49
C SER A 37 23.83 6.44 -14.61
N THR A 38 23.95 7.25 -13.54
CA THR A 38 24.90 7.04 -12.45
C THR A 38 24.18 7.17 -11.11
N ASP A 39 24.72 6.52 -10.08
CA ASP A 39 24.35 6.78 -8.68
C ASP A 39 25.64 6.98 -7.86
N PRO A 40 25.88 8.17 -7.27
CA PRO A 40 25.07 9.38 -7.37
C PRO A 40 24.96 9.94 -8.78
N ILE A 41 23.83 10.62 -9.05
CA ILE A 41 23.65 11.40 -10.28
C ILE A 41 24.63 12.59 -10.34
N ASN A 42 24.90 13.11 -11.54
CA ASN A 42 25.74 14.29 -11.70
C ASN A 42 25.21 15.50 -10.93
N GLU A 43 26.11 16.25 -10.29
CA GLU A 43 25.84 17.37 -9.37
C GLU A 43 24.95 17.01 -8.15
N ALA A 44 24.85 15.73 -7.78
CA ALA A 44 24.18 15.33 -6.53
C ALA A 44 24.87 15.96 -5.30
N THR A 45 24.08 16.36 -4.32
CA THR A 45 24.55 16.93 -3.05
C THR A 45 23.97 16.18 -1.86
N ASN A 46 24.70 16.16 -0.75
CA ASN A 46 24.38 15.40 0.47
C ASN A 46 24.39 13.87 0.25
N THR A 47 25.22 13.37 -0.66
CA THR A 47 25.38 11.93 -0.88
C THR A 47 26.06 11.26 0.33
N THR A 48 25.69 10.03 0.66
CA THR A 48 26.14 9.38 1.91
C THR A 48 27.58 8.87 1.80
N THR A 49 28.34 8.97 2.89
CA THR A 49 29.80 8.77 2.87
C THR A 49 30.25 7.33 2.60
N ASN A 50 29.42 6.37 2.97
CA ASN A 50 29.65 4.92 2.80
C ASN A 50 29.04 4.33 1.51
N SER A 51 28.44 5.16 0.63
CA SER A 51 27.82 4.65 -0.61
C SER A 51 28.85 4.18 -1.64
N LYS A 52 28.62 2.97 -2.19
CA LYS A 52 29.16 2.53 -3.48
C LYS A 52 28.68 3.48 -4.59
N ILE A 53 29.52 3.67 -5.60
CA ILE A 53 29.21 4.49 -6.78
C ILE A 53 28.89 3.56 -7.95
N SER A 54 27.85 3.85 -8.75
CA SER A 54 27.47 3.02 -9.91
C SER A 54 27.33 3.83 -11.20
N ALA A 55 27.52 3.15 -12.33
CA ALA A 55 27.29 3.67 -13.67
C ALA A 55 26.68 2.56 -14.55
N THR A 56 25.53 2.84 -15.19
CA THR A 56 24.82 1.90 -16.08
C THR A 56 25.01 2.29 -17.54
N PHE A 57 25.12 1.31 -18.43
CA PHE A 57 25.43 1.51 -19.85
C PHE A 57 24.21 1.35 -20.77
N THR A 58 24.37 1.67 -22.07
CA THR A 58 23.39 1.40 -23.14
C THR A 58 23.40 -0.06 -23.61
N VAL A 59 24.49 -0.79 -23.37
CA VAL A 59 24.73 -2.17 -23.83
C VAL A 59 25.49 -2.96 -22.74
N ILE A 60 25.68 -4.26 -22.96
CA ILE A 60 26.60 -5.08 -22.14
C ILE A 60 28.04 -4.69 -22.51
N MET A 61 28.88 -4.56 -21.49
CA MET A 61 30.29 -4.18 -21.58
C MET A 61 31.18 -5.41 -21.38
N ASP A 62 32.32 -5.46 -22.06
CA ASP A 62 33.35 -6.48 -21.84
C ASP A 62 33.84 -6.35 -20.38
N PRO A 63 33.57 -7.32 -19.48
CA PRO A 63 33.89 -7.19 -18.07
C PRO A 63 35.38 -7.09 -17.79
N SER A 64 36.24 -7.54 -18.73
CA SER A 64 37.70 -7.39 -18.60
C SER A 64 38.18 -5.95 -18.84
N THR A 65 37.33 -5.10 -19.45
CA THR A 65 37.59 -3.67 -19.66
C THR A 65 36.96 -2.77 -18.60
N ILE A 66 36.20 -3.33 -17.65
CA ILE A 66 35.59 -2.59 -16.54
C ILE A 66 36.45 -2.82 -15.27
N THR A 67 37.40 -1.92 -15.04
CA THR A 67 38.46 -2.05 -14.03
C THR A 67 38.68 -0.72 -13.29
N SER A 68 39.57 -0.70 -12.29
CA SER A 68 40.01 0.53 -11.62
C SER A 68 40.83 1.49 -12.50
N GLU A 69 41.15 1.12 -13.75
CA GLU A 69 41.73 2.03 -14.75
C GLU A 69 40.65 2.70 -15.63
N SER A 70 39.50 2.04 -15.81
CA SER A 70 38.42 2.52 -16.67
C SER A 70 37.23 3.11 -15.91
N PHE A 71 36.97 2.68 -14.66
CA PHE A 71 36.09 3.36 -13.71
C PHE A 71 36.95 3.91 -12.57
N THR A 72 37.14 5.23 -12.55
CA THR A 72 37.92 5.93 -11.52
C THR A 72 37.05 6.87 -10.71
N LEU A 73 37.46 7.10 -9.46
CA LEU A 73 36.89 8.09 -8.55
C LEU A 73 38.02 8.98 -8.01
N LYS A 74 37.81 10.30 -7.98
CA LYS A 74 38.81 11.28 -7.52
C LYS A 74 38.25 12.27 -6.51
N LYS A 75 39.11 12.71 -5.58
CA LYS A 75 38.91 13.84 -4.67
C LYS A 75 39.77 15.00 -5.16
N GLY A 76 39.21 15.88 -5.99
CA GLY A 76 40.01 16.85 -6.74
C GLY A 76 41.00 16.14 -7.67
N ASN A 77 42.30 16.27 -7.40
CA ASN A 77 43.34 15.56 -8.17
C ASN A 77 43.71 14.19 -7.58
N ASP A 78 43.37 13.92 -6.32
CA ASP A 78 43.78 12.69 -5.63
C ASP A 78 42.89 11.51 -6.06
N VAL A 79 43.49 10.37 -6.38
CA VAL A 79 42.75 9.14 -6.73
C VAL A 79 42.22 8.48 -5.47
N VAL A 80 40.92 8.18 -5.45
CA VAL A 80 40.31 7.34 -4.41
C VAL A 80 40.60 5.88 -4.75
N LEU A 81 41.10 5.12 -3.78
CA LEU A 81 41.26 3.68 -3.94
C LEU A 81 39.92 2.97 -3.73
N GLY A 82 39.68 1.91 -4.50
CA GLY A 82 38.46 1.12 -4.44
C GLY A 82 38.51 -0.11 -5.33
N ALA A 83 37.54 -1.00 -5.18
CA ALA A 83 37.32 -2.15 -6.05
C ALA A 83 36.28 -1.79 -7.13
N VAL A 84 36.42 -2.36 -8.32
CA VAL A 84 35.45 -2.23 -9.41
C VAL A 84 34.85 -3.61 -9.71
N GLU A 85 33.53 -3.68 -9.73
CA GLU A 85 32.72 -4.86 -10.01
C GLU A 85 31.76 -4.54 -11.18
N TYR A 86 31.35 -5.55 -11.95
CA TYR A 86 30.44 -5.38 -13.09
C TYR A 86 29.37 -6.48 -13.11
N ILE A 87 28.10 -6.10 -13.28
CA ILE A 87 26.97 -7.03 -13.37
C ILE A 87 25.89 -6.53 -14.34
N GLY A 88 25.49 -7.39 -15.27
CA GLY A 88 24.43 -7.12 -16.24
C GLY A 88 24.79 -6.00 -17.21
N MET A 89 24.44 -4.76 -16.86
CA MET A 89 24.73 -3.54 -17.62
C MET A 89 25.31 -2.43 -16.72
N THR A 90 25.67 -2.72 -15.47
CA THR A 90 26.06 -1.73 -14.46
C THR A 90 27.45 -2.04 -13.87
N ALA A 91 28.34 -1.04 -13.92
CA ALA A 91 29.61 -1.04 -13.20
C ALA A 91 29.44 -0.39 -11.83
N ILE A 92 30.16 -0.90 -10.84
CA ILE A 92 30.05 -0.50 -9.43
C ILE A 92 31.46 -0.31 -8.88
N PHE A 93 31.79 0.91 -8.46
CA PHE A 93 33.00 1.26 -7.74
C PHE A 93 32.69 1.28 -6.24
N THR A 94 33.34 0.40 -5.48
CA THR A 94 33.29 0.35 -4.02
C THR A 94 34.52 1.05 -3.47
N PRO A 95 34.41 2.24 -2.83
CA PRO A 95 35.53 2.88 -2.15
C PRO A 95 36.16 1.94 -1.10
N ALA A 96 37.49 1.97 -0.97
CA ALA A 96 38.21 1.13 -0.01
C ALA A 96 38.08 1.62 1.44
N GLU A 97 37.70 2.89 1.63
CA GLU A 97 37.44 3.58 2.90
C GLU A 97 36.27 4.55 2.68
N ASP A 98 35.55 4.90 3.75
CA ASP A 98 34.45 5.89 3.69
C ASP A 98 34.90 7.21 3.05
N MET A 99 34.06 7.76 2.17
CA MET A 99 34.29 9.05 1.55
C MET A 99 34.25 10.17 2.61
N ALA A 100 35.15 11.14 2.50
CA ALA A 100 35.19 12.26 3.43
C ALA A 100 33.89 13.09 3.34
N PRO A 101 33.37 13.61 4.47
CA PRO A 101 32.15 14.43 4.47
C PRO A 101 32.37 15.78 3.77
N SER A 102 31.28 16.39 3.32
CA SER A 102 31.22 17.71 2.67
C SER A 102 32.28 17.92 1.58
N THR A 103 32.60 16.86 0.85
CA THR A 103 33.69 16.80 -0.13
C THR A 103 33.09 16.52 -1.51
N THR A 104 33.49 17.31 -2.51
CA THR A 104 33.18 17.03 -3.91
C THR A 104 34.11 15.97 -4.47
N TYR A 105 33.52 14.95 -5.07
CA TYR A 105 34.19 13.85 -5.77
C TYR A 105 33.85 13.91 -7.27
N THR A 106 34.73 13.35 -8.08
CA THR A 106 34.57 13.22 -9.53
C THR A 106 34.66 11.76 -9.93
N GLY A 107 33.56 11.21 -10.45
CA GLY A 107 33.53 9.90 -11.10
C GLY A 107 33.94 10.03 -12.56
N THR A 108 34.56 9.00 -13.13
CA THR A 108 34.88 8.96 -14.56
C THR A 108 34.85 7.52 -15.07
N ILE A 109 34.05 7.28 -16.12
CA ILE A 109 34.20 6.12 -17.01
C ILE A 109 35.04 6.56 -18.21
N THR A 110 36.23 6.01 -18.38
CA THR A 110 37.12 6.37 -19.50
C THR A 110 36.79 5.58 -20.76
N THR A 111 37.28 6.10 -21.89
CA THR A 111 37.32 5.45 -23.21
C THR A 111 38.10 4.12 -23.27
N ALA A 112 38.71 3.68 -22.16
CA ALA A 112 39.25 2.32 -22.03
C ALA A 112 38.15 1.25 -21.88
N ALA A 113 36.98 1.60 -21.33
CA ALA A 113 35.81 0.71 -21.23
C ALA A 113 35.17 0.46 -22.62
N LYS A 114 34.80 -0.79 -22.90
CA LYS A 114 34.30 -1.23 -24.23
C LYS A 114 33.10 -2.17 -24.12
N ASP A 115 32.31 -2.24 -25.19
CA ASP A 115 31.31 -3.28 -25.37
C ASP A 115 31.93 -4.65 -25.73
N ASP A 116 31.13 -5.72 -25.69
CA ASP A 116 31.55 -7.07 -26.13
C ASP A 116 31.97 -7.14 -27.62
N SER A 117 31.73 -6.07 -28.40
CA SER A 117 32.18 -5.91 -29.79
C SER A 117 33.49 -5.11 -29.91
N GLY A 118 34.10 -4.71 -28.78
CA GLY A 118 35.35 -3.96 -28.71
C GLY A 118 35.23 -2.46 -29.01
N LYS A 119 34.03 -1.91 -29.19
CA LYS A 119 33.82 -0.46 -29.39
C LYS A 119 33.87 0.26 -28.03
N SER A 120 34.63 1.36 -27.97
CA SER A 120 34.72 2.21 -26.78
C SER A 120 33.58 3.22 -26.71
N LEU A 121 33.44 3.88 -25.54
CA LEU A 121 32.76 5.16 -25.43
C LEU A 121 33.28 6.17 -26.47
N ALA A 122 32.49 7.19 -26.79
CA ALA A 122 32.90 8.27 -27.70
C ALA A 122 33.95 9.21 -27.07
N GLU A 123 33.77 9.51 -25.79
CA GLU A 123 34.63 10.35 -24.94
C GLU A 123 34.53 9.85 -23.49
N ASP A 124 35.39 10.34 -22.60
CA ASP A 124 35.37 9.96 -21.18
C ASP A 124 34.11 10.55 -20.51
N TYR A 125 33.26 9.70 -19.92
CA TYR A 125 32.06 10.13 -19.22
C TYR A 125 32.41 10.56 -17.79
N VAL A 126 32.42 11.87 -17.55
CA VAL A 126 32.79 12.50 -16.27
C VAL A 126 31.55 13.06 -15.57
N TRP A 127 31.43 12.83 -14.26
CA TRP A 127 30.39 13.43 -13.42
C TRP A 127 30.94 13.82 -12.05
N SER A 128 30.30 14.78 -11.38
CA SER A 128 30.62 15.19 -10.01
C SER A 128 29.48 14.87 -9.04
N PHE A 129 29.81 14.74 -7.76
CA PHE A 129 28.84 14.74 -6.65
C PHE A 129 29.51 15.24 -5.37
N THR A 130 28.73 15.69 -4.40
CA THR A 130 29.24 16.19 -3.10
C THR A 130 28.59 15.47 -1.93
N THR A 131 29.43 14.92 -1.05
CA THR A 131 29.00 14.16 0.13
C THR A 131 28.32 15.03 1.19
N GLY A 132 27.43 14.41 1.96
CA GLY A 132 26.83 14.96 3.17
C GLY A 132 27.79 14.93 4.36
N VAL A 133 27.23 14.95 5.57
CA VAL A 133 28.01 14.96 6.84
C VAL A 133 27.96 13.64 7.62
N THR A 134 27.24 12.64 7.12
CA THR A 134 27.02 11.34 7.78
C THR A 134 27.02 10.17 6.79
N PRO A 135 27.33 8.94 7.25
CA PRO A 135 26.97 7.71 6.55
C PRO A 135 25.46 7.56 6.42
N ASP A 136 25.01 6.69 5.51
CA ASP A 136 23.65 6.16 5.54
C ASP A 136 23.56 5.01 6.55
N ILE A 137 22.49 5.07 7.35
CA ILE A 137 22.07 4.05 8.31
C ILE A 137 20.56 3.76 8.17
N THR A 138 19.94 4.27 7.12
CA THR A 138 18.58 3.92 6.72
C THR A 138 18.57 2.46 6.29
N LEU A 139 17.54 1.70 6.64
CA LEU A 139 17.39 0.34 6.14
C LEU A 139 16.41 0.36 4.96
N PRO A 140 16.75 -0.27 3.83
CA PRO A 140 15.84 -0.34 2.71
C PRO A 140 14.54 -1.07 3.07
N THR A 141 13.47 -0.67 2.41
CA THR A 141 12.10 -1.19 2.56
C THR A 141 11.46 -1.41 1.20
N VAL A 142 10.48 -2.32 1.13
CA VAL A 142 9.66 -2.53 -0.08
C VAL A 142 8.52 -1.52 -0.09
N THR A 143 8.43 -0.73 -1.16
CA THR A 143 7.44 0.35 -1.32
C THR A 143 6.27 -0.03 -2.22
N LEU A 144 6.50 -0.92 -3.20
CA LEU A 144 5.47 -1.44 -4.11
C LEU A 144 5.82 -2.85 -4.58
N THR A 145 4.80 -3.64 -4.91
CA THR A 145 4.95 -4.95 -5.56
C THR A 145 3.94 -5.14 -6.69
N SER A 146 4.35 -5.90 -7.71
CA SER A 146 3.49 -6.38 -8.79
C SER A 146 3.78 -7.87 -9.03
N PRO A 147 2.81 -8.79 -8.88
CA PRO A 147 1.47 -8.56 -8.36
C PRO A 147 1.49 -8.00 -6.93
N VAL A 148 0.43 -7.28 -6.55
CA VAL A 148 0.23 -6.88 -5.16
C VAL A 148 0.02 -8.12 -4.28
N ASN A 149 0.37 -8.03 -3.00
CA ASN A 149 0.22 -9.16 -2.08
C ASN A 149 -1.25 -9.64 -2.00
N ASN A 150 -1.44 -10.95 -2.10
CA ASN A 150 -2.71 -11.68 -2.20
C ASN A 150 -3.55 -11.37 -3.45
N ALA A 151 -2.95 -10.85 -4.52
CA ALA A 151 -3.61 -10.75 -5.83
C ALA A 151 -4.13 -12.12 -6.33
N THR A 152 -5.31 -12.11 -6.97
CA THR A 152 -5.94 -13.29 -7.58
C THR A 152 -6.18 -13.05 -9.06
N GLY A 153 -6.26 -14.14 -9.85
CA GLY A 153 -6.48 -14.06 -11.29
C GLY A 153 -5.26 -13.68 -12.12
N VAL A 154 -4.07 -13.56 -11.50
CA VAL A 154 -2.83 -13.07 -12.14
C VAL A 154 -2.50 -13.86 -13.41
N ASN A 155 -2.20 -13.14 -14.49
CA ASN A 155 -1.99 -13.73 -15.81
C ASN A 155 -0.71 -14.58 -15.87
N LEU A 156 -0.70 -15.60 -16.73
CA LEU A 156 0.35 -16.64 -16.69
C LEU A 156 1.75 -16.16 -17.12
N ASN A 157 1.84 -15.05 -17.87
CA ASN A 157 3.07 -14.39 -18.32
C ASN A 157 3.50 -13.20 -17.45
N HIS A 158 2.87 -12.98 -16.29
CA HIS A 158 3.14 -11.82 -15.43
C HIS A 158 4.51 -11.89 -14.75
N LEU A 159 5.38 -10.90 -15.00
CA LEU A 159 6.67 -10.72 -14.32
C LEU A 159 6.47 -10.25 -12.86
N VAL A 160 7.25 -10.76 -11.91
CA VAL A 160 7.16 -10.33 -10.50
C VAL A 160 8.13 -9.20 -10.23
N ALA A 161 7.63 -8.00 -9.94
CA ALA A 161 8.42 -6.80 -9.67
C ALA A 161 8.28 -6.32 -8.21
N ILE A 162 9.38 -5.80 -7.65
CA ILE A 162 9.49 -5.26 -6.29
C ILE A 162 10.23 -3.92 -6.35
N THR A 163 9.61 -2.85 -5.85
CA THR A 163 10.21 -1.51 -5.75
C THR A 163 10.71 -1.23 -4.34
N PHE A 164 11.87 -0.59 -4.21
CA PHE A 164 12.51 -0.26 -2.93
C PHE A 164 12.41 1.22 -2.54
N SER A 165 12.71 1.57 -1.28
CA SER A 165 12.74 2.95 -0.76
C SER A 165 13.97 3.77 -1.18
N GLU A 166 15.04 3.12 -1.62
CA GLU A 166 16.28 3.73 -2.12
C GLU A 166 16.94 2.84 -3.19
N SER A 167 18.14 3.22 -3.63
CA SER A 167 18.95 2.46 -4.59
C SER A 167 19.65 1.28 -3.92
N MET A 168 19.31 0.08 -4.39
CA MET A 168 19.91 -1.18 -3.95
C MET A 168 21.22 -1.49 -4.67
N ASP A 169 22.13 -2.20 -4.00
CA ASP A 169 23.31 -2.81 -4.61
C ASP A 169 22.88 -3.96 -5.55
N PRO A 170 23.02 -3.83 -6.88
CA PRO A 170 22.59 -4.85 -7.84
C PRO A 170 23.27 -6.21 -7.64
N LEU A 171 24.49 -6.24 -7.10
CA LEU A 171 25.23 -7.49 -6.84
C LEU A 171 24.55 -8.34 -5.77
N THR A 172 23.79 -7.71 -4.87
CA THR A 172 23.05 -8.40 -3.80
C THR A 172 21.69 -8.94 -4.28
N ILE A 173 21.18 -8.47 -5.42
CA ILE A 173 19.86 -8.82 -5.97
C ILE A 173 20.03 -9.91 -7.03
N THR A 174 19.87 -11.16 -6.59
CA THR A 174 20.10 -12.38 -7.40
C THR A 174 18.94 -13.36 -7.23
N THR A 175 18.92 -14.44 -8.02
CA THR A 175 17.95 -15.55 -7.84
C THR A 175 18.04 -16.28 -6.50
N SER A 176 19.11 -16.07 -5.73
CA SER A 176 19.24 -16.59 -4.36
C SER A 176 18.55 -15.71 -3.32
N THR A 177 18.58 -14.39 -3.51
CA THR A 177 18.04 -13.39 -2.58
C THR A 177 16.64 -12.91 -2.96
N PHE A 178 16.27 -12.97 -4.24
CA PHE A 178 14.92 -12.79 -4.78
C PHE A 178 14.49 -14.08 -5.50
N ASN A 179 13.55 -14.82 -4.92
CA ASN A 179 13.08 -16.09 -5.48
C ASN A 179 11.54 -16.18 -5.49
N VAL A 180 11.00 -16.88 -6.49
CA VAL A 180 9.57 -17.23 -6.59
C VAL A 180 9.42 -18.74 -6.45
N LYS A 181 8.40 -19.19 -5.70
CA LYS A 181 8.11 -20.60 -5.41
C LYS A 181 6.65 -20.94 -5.67
N GLN A 182 6.40 -22.19 -6.06
CA GLN A 182 5.09 -22.84 -6.00
C GLN A 182 5.10 -23.83 -4.84
N GLY A 183 4.47 -23.47 -3.72
CA GLY A 183 4.62 -24.23 -2.46
C GLY A 183 6.08 -24.27 -2.03
N THR A 184 6.68 -25.46 -2.01
CA THR A 184 8.11 -25.65 -1.68
C THR A 184 9.05 -25.60 -2.89
N SER A 185 8.54 -25.71 -4.12
CA SER A 185 9.35 -25.81 -5.34
C SER A 185 9.73 -24.44 -5.89
N ASN A 186 11.02 -24.21 -6.16
CA ASN A 186 11.49 -23.00 -6.85
C ASN A 186 10.93 -22.94 -8.28
N VAL A 187 10.49 -21.76 -8.69
CA VAL A 187 10.25 -21.42 -10.11
C VAL A 187 11.59 -21.10 -10.75
N ALA A 188 11.88 -21.67 -11.92
CA ALA A 188 13.05 -21.29 -12.70
C ALA A 188 12.82 -19.90 -13.32
N GLY A 189 13.84 -19.03 -13.26
CA GLY A 189 13.74 -17.67 -13.77
C GLY A 189 15.05 -16.90 -13.61
N ALA A 190 15.09 -15.70 -14.20
CA ALA A 190 16.17 -14.74 -14.06
C ALA A 190 15.74 -13.57 -13.16
N VAL A 191 16.70 -12.90 -12.52
CA VAL A 191 16.46 -11.66 -11.78
C VAL A 191 17.22 -10.54 -12.47
N THR A 192 16.57 -9.39 -12.61
CA THR A 192 17.15 -8.14 -13.07
C THR A 192 16.85 -7.05 -12.05
N TYR A 193 17.66 -5.99 -12.05
CA TYR A 193 17.43 -4.80 -11.24
C TYR A 193 17.74 -3.56 -12.09
N THR A 194 16.87 -2.55 -12.04
CA THR A 194 17.09 -1.27 -12.72
C THR A 194 16.40 -0.14 -11.98
N GLY A 195 17.06 1.02 -11.90
CA GLY A 195 16.62 2.16 -11.11
C GLY A 195 16.46 1.78 -9.63
N ARG A 196 15.21 1.52 -9.22
CA ARG A 196 14.83 1.08 -7.86
C ARG A 196 13.90 -0.15 -7.85
N ILE A 197 13.87 -0.91 -8.95
CA ILE A 197 12.94 -2.03 -9.16
C ILE A 197 13.72 -3.31 -9.47
N ALA A 198 13.52 -4.34 -8.66
CA ALA A 198 13.94 -5.71 -8.97
C ALA A 198 12.81 -6.44 -9.68
N THR A 199 13.11 -7.13 -10.78
CA THR A 199 12.14 -7.91 -11.56
C THR A 199 12.62 -9.35 -11.71
N PHE A 200 11.82 -10.30 -11.22
CA PHE A 200 11.96 -11.73 -11.47
C PHE A 200 11.17 -12.12 -12.72
N THR A 201 11.88 -12.69 -13.69
CA THR A 201 11.37 -13.18 -14.96
C THR A 201 11.28 -14.71 -14.92
N PRO A 202 10.06 -15.31 -14.83
CA PRO A 202 9.90 -16.75 -14.98
C PRO A 202 10.45 -17.23 -16.32
N ALA A 203 11.22 -18.32 -16.32
CA ALA A 203 11.79 -18.93 -17.53
C ALA A 203 10.73 -19.67 -18.39
N SER A 204 9.48 -19.72 -17.92
CA SER A 204 8.31 -20.28 -18.58
C SER A 204 7.06 -19.67 -17.92
N ASN A 205 5.96 -19.58 -18.66
CA ASN A 205 4.69 -19.11 -18.12
C ASN A 205 4.29 -19.91 -16.87
N LEU A 206 3.74 -19.21 -15.88
CA LEU A 206 3.26 -19.78 -14.63
C LEU A 206 2.06 -20.71 -14.89
N LEU A 207 1.87 -21.68 -13.99
CA LEU A 207 0.80 -22.66 -14.11
C LEU A 207 -0.55 -22.06 -13.66
N PRO A 208 -1.67 -22.38 -14.33
CA PRO A 208 -2.97 -21.76 -14.05
C PRO A 208 -3.60 -22.24 -12.74
N ASN A 209 -4.32 -21.34 -12.07
CA ASN A 209 -5.00 -21.57 -10.80
C ASN A 209 -4.06 -22.14 -9.71
N LYS A 210 -2.91 -21.50 -9.51
CA LYS A 210 -1.88 -21.89 -8.53
C LYS A 210 -1.45 -20.70 -7.68
N VAL A 211 -1.24 -20.99 -6.39
CA VAL A 211 -0.62 -20.04 -5.46
C VAL A 211 0.89 -20.07 -5.66
N TYR A 212 1.47 -18.89 -5.84
CA TYR A 212 2.90 -18.63 -5.86
C TYR A 212 3.26 -17.73 -4.68
N THR A 213 4.49 -17.88 -4.18
CA THR A 213 5.08 -17.01 -3.16
C THR A 213 6.37 -16.45 -3.69
N ALA A 214 6.50 -15.12 -3.69
CA ALA A 214 7.75 -14.43 -4.00
C ALA A 214 8.37 -13.89 -2.69
N THR A 215 9.67 -14.11 -2.51
CA THR A 215 10.41 -13.70 -1.32
C THR A 215 11.65 -12.91 -1.73
N ILE A 216 11.79 -11.72 -1.14
CA ILE A 216 13.02 -10.92 -1.15
C ILE A 216 13.63 -10.99 0.26
N SER A 217 14.84 -11.51 0.37
CA SER A 217 15.48 -11.84 1.64
C SER A 217 16.27 -10.67 2.25
N THR A 218 16.57 -10.75 3.54
CA THR A 218 17.57 -9.87 4.22
C THR A 218 19.00 -9.96 3.65
N GLY A 219 19.24 -10.77 2.61
CA GLY A 219 20.51 -10.77 1.87
C GLY A 219 20.68 -9.60 0.90
N VAL A 220 19.60 -8.89 0.52
CA VAL A 220 19.71 -7.69 -0.34
C VAL A 220 20.01 -6.44 0.46
N LYS A 221 20.79 -5.53 -0.12
CA LYS A 221 21.30 -4.31 0.53
C LYS A 221 21.15 -3.06 -0.34
N ASP A 222 21.17 -1.90 0.30
CA ASP A 222 21.40 -0.61 -0.35
C ASP A 222 22.87 -0.48 -0.86
N LEU A 223 23.17 0.61 -1.57
CA LEU A 223 24.55 0.94 -1.98
C LEU A 223 25.48 1.30 -0.79
N ALA A 224 24.94 1.56 0.40
CA ALA A 224 25.67 1.93 1.62
C ALA A 224 26.01 0.72 2.53
N GLY A 225 25.48 -0.46 2.20
CA GLY A 225 25.70 -1.73 2.88
C GLY A 225 24.60 -2.18 3.87
N ASN A 226 23.55 -1.38 4.10
CA ASN A 226 22.43 -1.72 5.00
C ASN A 226 21.48 -2.72 4.33
N ALA A 227 21.02 -3.71 5.09
CA ALA A 227 20.14 -4.77 4.61
C ALA A 227 18.65 -4.48 4.86
N LEU A 228 17.74 -5.16 4.14
CA LEU A 228 16.33 -5.18 4.55
C LEU A 228 16.21 -5.65 6.01
N ALA A 229 15.43 -4.93 6.82
CA ALA A 229 15.23 -5.25 8.23
C ALA A 229 14.61 -6.66 8.46
N ASN A 230 13.77 -7.10 7.52
CA ASN A 230 13.14 -8.42 7.51
C ASN A 230 13.01 -8.91 6.05
N SER A 231 12.98 -10.23 5.85
CA SER A 231 12.67 -10.82 4.54
C SER A 231 11.21 -10.53 4.21
N TYR A 232 10.95 -9.75 3.14
CA TYR A 232 9.59 -9.47 2.68
C TYR A 232 9.12 -10.62 1.77
N SER A 233 7.88 -11.08 1.97
CA SER A 233 7.27 -12.12 1.15
C SER A 233 5.83 -11.75 0.79
N LEU A 234 5.46 -12.04 -0.45
CA LEU A 234 4.10 -11.87 -0.97
C LEU A 234 3.59 -13.17 -1.59
N SER A 235 2.29 -13.41 -1.47
CA SER A 235 1.58 -14.49 -2.17
C SER A 235 0.73 -13.93 -3.31
N PHE A 236 0.55 -14.69 -4.39
CA PHE A 236 -0.42 -14.38 -5.43
C PHE A 236 -0.98 -15.67 -6.05
N THR A 237 -2.19 -15.61 -6.60
CA THR A 237 -2.85 -16.74 -7.25
C THR A 237 -3.04 -16.45 -8.73
N THR A 238 -2.48 -17.30 -9.59
CA THR A 238 -2.66 -17.19 -11.04
C THR A 238 -4.10 -17.47 -11.47
N GLY A 239 -4.55 -16.81 -12.54
CA GLY A 239 -5.80 -17.13 -13.23
C GLY A 239 -5.63 -18.28 -14.21
N ALA A 240 -6.38 -18.24 -15.31
CA ALA A 240 -6.31 -19.23 -16.40
C ALA A 240 -5.79 -18.66 -17.73
N ALA A 241 -5.59 -17.35 -17.84
CA ALA A 241 -5.30 -16.65 -19.09
C ALA A 241 -3.88 -16.07 -19.13
N LEU A 242 -3.31 -16.00 -20.34
CA LEU A 242 -2.22 -15.06 -20.63
C LEU A 242 -2.79 -13.65 -20.69
N ASP A 243 -1.97 -12.65 -20.39
CA ASP A 243 -2.27 -11.27 -20.77
C ASP A 243 -1.79 -11.01 -22.20
N ALA A 244 -2.66 -10.38 -22.98
CA ALA A 244 -2.44 -9.93 -24.34
C ALA A 244 -3.02 -8.51 -24.55
N THR A 245 -3.31 -7.82 -23.44
CA THR A 245 -3.82 -6.44 -23.43
C THR A 245 -2.66 -5.51 -23.75
N ALA A 246 -2.82 -4.58 -24.68
CA ALA A 246 -1.81 -3.57 -24.93
C ALA A 246 -1.96 -2.44 -23.88
N PRO A 247 -0.88 -2.02 -23.19
CA PRO A 247 -0.93 -0.89 -22.28
C PRO A 247 -1.33 0.40 -23.01
N THR A 248 -1.91 1.32 -22.25
CA THR A 248 -2.37 2.63 -22.72
C THR A 248 -1.82 3.75 -21.84
N ILE A 249 -1.89 5.00 -22.32
CA ILE A 249 -1.53 6.19 -21.55
C ILE A 249 -2.81 6.87 -21.07
N THR A 250 -2.92 7.06 -19.75
CA THR A 250 -4.11 7.55 -19.05
C THR A 250 -4.03 9.04 -18.73
N LEU A 251 -2.81 9.59 -18.57
CA LEU A 251 -2.56 11.01 -18.31
C LEU A 251 -1.19 11.41 -18.87
N THR A 252 -1.05 12.67 -19.30
CA THR A 252 0.25 13.30 -19.57
C THR A 252 0.31 14.67 -18.89
N ASP A 253 1.49 15.03 -18.38
CA ASP A 253 1.80 16.37 -17.89
C ASP A 253 3.15 16.80 -18.52
N PRO A 254 3.23 17.86 -19.34
CA PRO A 254 2.13 18.71 -19.77
C PRO A 254 1.03 17.96 -20.52
N SER A 255 -0.19 18.47 -20.45
CA SER A 255 -1.30 17.97 -21.27
C SER A 255 -1.02 18.27 -22.75
N ASN A 256 -1.56 17.44 -23.65
CA ASN A 256 -1.28 17.60 -25.08
C ASN A 256 -1.82 18.93 -25.62
N ASN A 257 -0.93 19.71 -26.23
CA ASN A 257 -1.09 21.09 -26.68
C ASN A 257 -1.17 22.15 -25.56
N ALA A 258 -0.68 21.85 -24.36
CA ALA A 258 -0.48 22.86 -23.31
C ALA A 258 0.39 24.04 -23.77
N THR A 259 0.10 25.23 -23.27
CA THR A 259 0.81 26.48 -23.59
C THR A 259 1.18 27.22 -22.30
N GLY A 260 2.32 27.91 -22.31
CA GLY A 260 2.82 28.62 -21.12
C GLY A 260 3.54 27.71 -20.12
N VAL A 261 3.94 26.50 -20.51
CA VAL A 261 4.66 25.54 -19.64
C VAL A 261 5.95 26.16 -19.12
N VAL A 262 6.21 26.04 -17.82
CA VAL A 262 7.37 26.64 -17.16
C VAL A 262 8.69 26.01 -17.63
N LEU A 263 9.77 26.78 -17.63
CA LEU A 263 11.02 26.37 -18.29
C LEU A 263 11.73 25.18 -17.61
N ASN A 264 11.44 24.93 -16.33
CA ASN A 264 11.98 23.83 -15.52
C ASN A 264 11.00 22.64 -15.35
N HIS A 265 9.90 22.59 -16.12
CA HIS A 265 8.89 21.52 -16.00
C HIS A 265 9.43 20.15 -16.46
N LYS A 266 9.23 19.12 -15.64
CA LYS A 266 9.42 17.70 -16.02
C LYS A 266 8.25 17.23 -16.90
N VAL A 267 8.46 16.20 -17.73
CA VAL A 267 7.39 15.58 -18.52
C VAL A 267 7.02 14.22 -17.94
N LEU A 268 5.78 14.08 -17.49
CA LEU A 268 5.21 12.87 -16.89
C LEU A 268 4.24 12.17 -17.86
N ILE A 269 4.28 10.84 -17.83
CA ILE A 269 3.38 9.94 -18.57
C ILE A 269 2.87 8.89 -17.59
N THR A 270 1.55 8.82 -17.42
CA THR A 270 0.88 7.79 -16.61
C THR A 270 0.32 6.71 -17.53
N PHE A 271 0.60 5.45 -17.22
CA PHE A 271 0.10 4.28 -17.97
C PHE A 271 -1.20 3.72 -17.34
N SER A 272 -1.86 2.77 -18.02
CA SER A 272 -2.98 1.98 -17.47
C SER A 272 -2.56 1.01 -16.37
N GLU A 273 -1.28 0.65 -16.32
CA GLU A 273 -0.77 -0.50 -15.56
C GLU A 273 0.73 -0.39 -15.28
N VAL A 274 1.27 -1.40 -14.59
CA VAL A 274 2.70 -1.47 -14.27
C VAL A 274 3.47 -1.98 -15.49
N MET A 275 4.41 -1.15 -15.94
CA MET A 275 5.25 -1.37 -17.11
C MET A 275 6.54 -2.09 -16.73
N ASN A 276 7.16 -2.78 -17.69
CA ASN A 276 8.50 -3.32 -17.53
C ASN A 276 9.53 -2.18 -17.54
N PRO A 277 10.21 -1.87 -16.41
CA PRO A 277 11.06 -0.68 -16.30
C PRO A 277 12.26 -0.70 -17.24
N LEU A 278 12.76 -1.89 -17.61
CA LEU A 278 13.85 -2.06 -18.58
C LEU A 278 13.50 -1.53 -19.98
N THR A 279 12.22 -1.35 -20.27
CA THR A 279 11.73 -0.83 -21.56
C THR A 279 11.48 0.67 -21.56
N ILE A 280 11.53 1.33 -20.40
CA ILE A 280 11.28 2.78 -20.23
C ILE A 280 12.64 3.48 -20.04
N THR A 281 13.16 4.05 -21.12
CA THR A 281 14.51 4.62 -21.21
C THR A 281 14.49 5.94 -21.99
N THR A 282 15.62 6.66 -22.00
CA THR A 282 15.82 7.85 -22.84
C THR A 282 15.77 7.59 -24.36
N THR A 283 15.68 6.32 -24.80
CA THR A 283 15.46 5.95 -26.22
C THR A 283 14.00 5.65 -26.56
N THR A 284 13.20 5.26 -25.56
CA THR A 284 11.77 4.90 -25.72
C THR A 284 10.83 5.98 -25.21
N PHE A 285 11.27 6.83 -24.29
CA PHE A 285 10.65 8.09 -23.89
C PHE A 285 11.61 9.24 -24.20
N THR A 286 11.31 10.02 -25.26
CA THR A 286 12.20 11.06 -25.79
C THR A 286 11.54 12.43 -25.78
N LEU A 287 12.30 13.50 -25.49
CA LEU A 287 11.87 14.90 -25.67
C LEU A 287 12.65 15.54 -26.83
N LYS A 288 11.97 16.34 -27.66
CA LYS A 288 12.57 17.05 -28.82
C LYS A 288 12.06 18.48 -28.96
N GLN A 289 12.90 19.35 -29.52
CA GLN A 289 12.48 20.63 -30.12
C GLN A 289 12.59 20.50 -31.64
N GLY A 290 11.45 20.33 -32.32
CA GLY A 290 11.45 20.01 -33.76
C GLY A 290 12.21 18.71 -34.03
N THR A 291 13.32 18.78 -34.77
CA THR A 291 14.23 17.64 -35.02
C THR A 291 15.29 17.43 -33.93
N THR A 292 15.62 18.46 -33.16
CA THR A 292 16.69 18.45 -32.15
C THR A 292 16.26 17.64 -30.93
N ALA A 293 17.07 16.64 -30.52
CA ALA A 293 16.84 15.91 -29.27
C ALA A 293 17.23 16.77 -28.06
N ILE A 294 16.42 16.72 -27.00
CA ILE A 294 16.73 17.36 -25.72
C ILE A 294 17.34 16.31 -24.81
N LEU A 295 18.50 16.64 -24.22
CA LEU A 295 19.15 15.76 -23.24
C LEU A 295 18.40 15.82 -21.91
N GLY A 296 18.35 14.68 -21.23
CA GLY A 296 17.63 14.50 -19.98
C GLY A 296 17.70 13.05 -19.50
N SER A 297 17.21 12.80 -18.29
CA SER A 297 17.09 11.47 -17.71
C SER A 297 15.64 10.98 -17.77
N VAL A 298 15.45 9.66 -17.79
CA VAL A 298 14.14 9.01 -17.66
C VAL A 298 14.13 8.18 -16.38
N THR A 299 13.04 8.29 -15.62
CA THR A 299 12.79 7.53 -14.39
C THR A 299 11.39 6.91 -14.45
N TYR A 300 11.16 5.84 -13.69
CA TYR A 300 9.88 5.15 -13.65
C TYR A 300 9.55 4.69 -12.24
N THR A 301 8.32 4.93 -11.78
CA THR A 301 7.80 4.43 -10.50
C THR A 301 6.29 4.20 -10.56
N GLY A 302 5.80 3.13 -9.92
CA GLY A 302 4.38 2.80 -9.91
C GLY A 302 3.82 2.53 -11.29
N VAL A 303 3.12 3.52 -11.85
CA VAL A 303 2.59 3.55 -13.22
C VAL A 303 3.00 4.82 -13.99
N ILE A 304 3.99 5.57 -13.48
CA ILE A 304 4.38 6.90 -13.98
C ILE A 304 5.83 6.88 -14.47
N ALA A 305 6.05 7.29 -15.71
CA ALA A 305 7.37 7.62 -16.25
C ALA A 305 7.60 9.14 -16.25
N THR A 306 8.78 9.58 -15.84
CA THR A 306 9.17 10.99 -15.73
C THR A 306 10.44 11.25 -16.54
N PHE A 307 10.36 12.08 -17.57
CA PHE A 307 11.50 12.65 -18.29
C PHE A 307 11.89 13.97 -17.63
N THR A 308 13.12 14.08 -17.14
CA THR A 308 13.68 15.31 -16.56
C THR A 308 14.70 15.91 -17.53
N PRO A 309 14.44 17.09 -18.13
CA PRO A 309 15.43 17.79 -18.96
C PRO A 309 16.73 18.08 -18.19
N ALA A 310 17.88 17.92 -18.84
CA ALA A 310 19.19 18.16 -18.24
C ALA A 310 19.50 19.66 -18.01
N ALA A 311 18.72 20.54 -18.62
CA ALA A 311 18.75 21.99 -18.44
C ALA A 311 17.34 22.56 -18.69
N ASN A 312 17.09 23.77 -18.20
CA ASN A 312 15.83 24.47 -18.46
C ASN A 312 15.57 24.60 -19.96
N LEU A 313 14.32 24.39 -20.36
CA LEU A 313 13.85 24.52 -21.73
C LEU A 313 13.88 25.98 -22.20
N GLU A 314 14.03 26.17 -23.51
CA GLU A 314 14.00 27.50 -24.12
C GLU A 314 12.60 28.12 -24.06
N LEU A 315 12.53 29.44 -23.87
CA LEU A 315 11.27 30.19 -23.79
C LEU A 315 10.53 30.27 -25.13
N ASN A 316 9.19 30.23 -25.07
CA ASN A 316 8.27 30.31 -26.22
C ASN A 316 8.61 29.33 -27.37
N LYS A 317 9.00 28.10 -27.06
CA LYS A 317 9.29 27.03 -28.03
C LYS A 317 8.30 25.88 -27.92
N VAL A 318 8.01 25.26 -29.07
CA VAL A 318 7.25 24.01 -29.12
C VAL A 318 8.19 22.84 -28.90
N TYR A 319 7.86 22.03 -27.91
CA TYR A 319 8.49 20.76 -27.62
C TYR A 319 7.55 19.61 -27.97
N THR A 320 8.14 18.45 -28.27
CA THR A 320 7.41 17.21 -28.58
C THR A 320 8.00 16.09 -27.75
N ALA A 321 7.16 15.47 -26.92
CA ALA A 321 7.51 14.29 -26.15
C ALA A 321 6.88 13.06 -26.81
N THR A 322 7.66 11.99 -26.95
CA THR A 322 7.25 10.76 -27.63
C THR A 322 7.52 9.57 -26.73
N VAL A 323 6.50 8.73 -26.53
CA VAL A 323 6.64 7.38 -25.95
C VAL A 323 6.43 6.37 -27.08
N THR A 324 7.43 5.55 -27.35
CA THR A 324 7.41 4.62 -28.49
C THR A 324 6.79 3.27 -28.15
N ILE A 325 6.41 2.50 -29.17
CA ILE A 325 6.06 1.06 -29.06
C ILE A 325 7.22 0.17 -28.55
N GLY A 326 8.37 0.76 -28.19
CA GLY A 326 9.44 0.07 -27.47
C GLY A 326 9.14 -0.15 -26.00
N VAL A 327 8.28 0.67 -25.37
CA VAL A 327 7.83 0.45 -23.98
C VAL A 327 6.82 -0.71 -23.93
N LYS A 328 6.90 -1.52 -22.87
CA LYS A 328 6.06 -2.71 -22.68
C LYS A 328 5.57 -2.85 -21.25
N ASP A 329 4.45 -3.54 -21.09
CA ASP A 329 3.92 -3.97 -19.79
C ASP A 329 4.80 -5.07 -19.13
N LEU A 330 4.41 -5.54 -17.95
CA LEU A 330 5.00 -6.70 -17.27
C LEU A 330 4.60 -8.08 -17.85
N ALA A 331 3.85 -8.12 -18.95
CA ALA A 331 3.43 -9.33 -19.65
C ALA A 331 4.13 -9.53 -21.01
N GLY A 332 4.76 -8.48 -21.54
CA GLY A 332 5.49 -8.42 -22.81
C GLY A 332 4.79 -7.64 -23.95
N ASN A 333 3.57 -7.12 -23.73
CA ASN A 333 2.82 -6.39 -24.76
C ASN A 333 3.30 -4.93 -24.85
N ALA A 334 3.34 -4.40 -26.07
CA ALA A 334 3.76 -3.03 -26.35
C ALA A 334 2.56 -2.08 -26.42
N LEU A 335 2.81 -0.76 -26.31
CA LEU A 335 1.82 0.24 -26.74
C LEU A 335 1.34 -0.07 -28.17
N ALA A 336 0.05 0.09 -28.44
CA ALA A 336 -0.52 -0.16 -29.77
C ALA A 336 0.00 0.80 -30.87
N SER A 337 0.52 1.97 -30.48
CA SER A 337 1.15 2.96 -31.35
C SER A 337 2.11 3.85 -30.57
N ASN A 338 2.98 4.60 -31.27
CA ASN A 338 3.78 5.65 -30.63
C ASN A 338 2.84 6.76 -30.14
N SER A 339 2.85 7.06 -28.85
CA SER A 339 2.20 8.24 -28.31
C SER A 339 3.09 9.46 -28.51
N VAL A 340 2.51 10.56 -28.99
CA VAL A 340 3.21 11.81 -29.25
C VAL A 340 2.36 12.95 -28.71
N ILE A 341 2.93 13.74 -27.80
CA ILE A 341 2.34 14.98 -27.29
C ILE A 341 3.23 16.17 -27.66
N SER A 342 2.61 17.33 -27.83
CA SER A 342 3.32 18.61 -27.99
C SER A 342 2.93 19.59 -26.89
N PHE A 343 3.84 20.45 -26.48
CA PHE A 343 3.55 21.57 -25.57
C PHE A 343 4.41 22.78 -25.92
N THR A 344 3.96 23.97 -25.54
CA THR A 344 4.68 25.22 -25.77
C THR A 344 5.11 25.84 -24.45
N THR A 345 6.40 26.09 -24.28
CA THR A 345 6.94 26.77 -23.10
C THR A 345 6.48 28.23 -23.02
N GLY A 346 6.39 28.76 -21.81
CA GLY A 346 6.16 30.17 -21.55
C GLY A 346 7.46 30.98 -21.51
N SER A 347 7.51 31.97 -20.62
CA SER A 347 8.65 32.87 -20.40
C SER A 347 9.25 32.81 -18.99
N THR A 348 8.71 31.95 -18.11
CA THR A 348 9.05 31.89 -16.69
C THR A 348 9.50 30.48 -16.28
N ILE A 349 10.49 30.40 -15.39
CA ILE A 349 10.63 29.24 -14.49
C ILE A 349 9.49 29.27 -13.46
N ASP A 350 9.14 28.12 -12.90
CA ASP A 350 8.45 28.11 -11.62
C ASP A 350 9.46 28.21 -10.47
N ALA A 351 9.11 29.03 -9.49
CA ALA A 351 9.83 29.27 -8.25
C ALA A 351 8.85 29.54 -7.09
N ILE A 352 7.57 29.19 -7.27
CA ILE A 352 6.62 29.05 -6.18
C ILE A 352 7.02 27.80 -5.38
N LEU A 353 6.84 27.81 -4.06
CA LEU A 353 7.15 26.66 -3.22
C LEU A 353 5.84 25.96 -2.84
N PRO A 354 5.73 24.63 -3.02
CA PRO A 354 4.52 23.91 -2.67
C PRO A 354 4.22 24.00 -1.18
N THR A 355 2.94 24.11 -0.85
CA THR A 355 2.43 24.23 0.52
C THR A 355 1.37 23.16 0.81
N VAL A 356 1.17 22.83 2.08
CA VAL A 356 0.10 21.92 2.52
C VAL A 356 -1.18 22.73 2.77
N THR A 357 -2.23 22.45 2.00
CA THR A 357 -3.51 23.17 2.04
C THR A 357 -4.55 22.49 2.94
N LEU A 358 -4.46 21.17 3.11
CA LEU A 358 -5.35 20.38 3.98
C LEU A 358 -4.61 19.19 4.59
N THR A 359 -5.05 18.76 5.78
CA THR A 359 -4.62 17.53 6.47
C THR A 359 -5.84 16.74 6.93
N ASP A 360 -5.79 15.42 6.83
CA ASP A 360 -6.83 14.51 7.31
C ASP A 360 -6.19 13.29 8.02
N PRO A 361 -6.35 13.10 9.34
CA PRO A 361 -7.12 13.95 10.26
C PRO A 361 -6.55 15.37 10.33
N LEU A 362 -7.44 16.34 10.62
CA LEU A 362 -7.05 17.71 10.94
C LEU A 362 -6.08 17.74 12.14
N ASN A 363 -5.20 18.74 12.20
CA ASN A 363 -4.26 18.88 13.30
C ASN A 363 -4.97 18.97 14.67
N ASN A 364 -4.53 18.14 15.62
CA ASN A 364 -5.10 17.91 16.94
C ASN A 364 -6.51 17.30 16.95
N ALA A 365 -6.94 16.64 15.88
CA ALA A 365 -8.17 15.84 15.88
C ALA A 365 -8.12 14.74 16.95
N THR A 366 -9.28 14.47 17.57
CA THR A 366 -9.45 13.43 18.60
C THR A 366 -10.53 12.44 18.17
N ASN A 367 -10.56 11.26 18.80
CA ASN A 367 -11.47 10.16 18.46
C ASN A 367 -11.34 9.69 16.99
N VAL A 368 -10.13 9.75 16.43
CA VAL A 368 -9.84 9.29 15.08
C VAL A 368 -9.90 7.76 15.03
N ALA A 369 -10.67 7.20 14.09
CA ALA A 369 -10.80 5.75 13.87
C ALA A 369 -9.44 5.05 13.73
N ARG A 370 -9.29 3.84 14.29
CA ARG A 370 -7.99 3.15 14.39
C ARG A 370 -7.49 2.58 13.05
N GLU A 371 -8.37 2.47 12.08
CA GLU A 371 -8.17 2.09 10.68
C GLU A 371 -7.89 3.29 9.74
N LYS A 372 -7.70 4.50 10.28
CA LYS A 372 -7.60 5.74 9.50
C LYS A 372 -6.42 5.75 8.52
N VAL A 373 -6.74 5.79 7.22
CA VAL A 373 -5.85 6.32 6.19
C VAL A 373 -5.62 7.81 6.47
N VAL A 374 -4.36 8.19 6.65
CA VAL A 374 -3.93 9.58 6.86
C VAL A 374 -3.69 10.20 5.49
N ALA A 375 -4.00 11.48 5.30
CA ALA A 375 -3.87 12.17 4.03
C ALA A 375 -3.49 13.64 4.21
N LEU A 376 -2.95 14.24 3.14
CA LEU A 376 -2.70 15.67 3.04
C LEU A 376 -2.86 16.13 1.57
N THR A 377 -3.24 17.38 1.39
CA THR A 377 -3.38 18.00 0.06
C THR A 377 -2.40 19.15 -0.09
N PHE A 378 -1.81 19.30 -1.27
CA PHE A 378 -0.86 20.35 -1.61
C PHE A 378 -1.55 21.57 -2.27
N SER A 379 -0.79 22.62 -2.56
CA SER A 379 -1.22 23.75 -3.41
C SER A 379 -1.23 23.42 -4.91
N GLU A 380 -0.46 22.41 -5.31
CA GLU A 380 -0.11 22.12 -6.72
C GLU A 380 0.35 20.66 -6.91
N ALA A 381 0.77 20.33 -8.13
CA ALA A 381 1.23 18.98 -8.48
C ALA A 381 2.68 18.71 -8.01
N MET A 382 2.82 17.79 -7.07
CA MET A 382 4.11 17.29 -6.59
C MET A 382 4.73 16.28 -7.57
N ASP A 383 6.05 16.18 -7.56
CA ASP A 383 6.77 15.06 -8.18
C ASP A 383 6.52 13.76 -7.38
N PRO A 384 5.83 12.75 -7.96
CA PRO A 384 5.49 11.52 -7.24
C PRO A 384 6.71 10.73 -6.73
N LEU A 385 7.89 10.91 -7.35
CA LEU A 385 9.13 10.28 -6.87
C LEU A 385 9.55 10.82 -5.49
N THR A 386 9.17 12.06 -5.19
CA THR A 386 9.52 12.77 -3.95
C THR A 386 8.47 12.67 -2.86
N VAL A 387 7.29 12.09 -3.15
CA VAL A 387 6.20 11.87 -2.18
C VAL A 387 6.12 10.37 -1.87
N ASN A 388 6.90 9.93 -0.89
CA ASN A 388 7.12 8.52 -0.57
C ASN A 388 7.32 8.33 0.95
N THR A 389 7.61 7.11 1.41
CA THR A 389 7.73 6.76 2.84
C THR A 389 8.88 7.42 3.61
N SER A 390 9.88 8.03 2.96
CA SER A 390 10.91 8.83 3.65
C SER A 390 10.51 10.30 3.80
N THR A 391 9.63 10.81 2.94
CA THR A 391 9.16 12.20 2.98
C THR A 391 7.83 12.35 3.68
N PHE A 392 6.86 11.44 3.47
CA PHE A 392 5.60 11.35 4.21
C PHE A 392 5.68 10.20 5.23
N THR A 393 5.76 10.54 6.51
CA THR A 393 5.93 9.59 7.63
C THR A 393 4.83 9.73 8.67
N LEU A 394 4.55 8.64 9.38
CA LEU A 394 3.67 8.59 10.55
C LEU A 394 4.44 8.01 11.74
N LYS A 395 4.31 8.61 12.93
CA LYS A 395 4.99 8.16 14.16
C LYS A 395 4.05 8.09 15.36
N LYS A 396 4.31 7.13 16.26
CA LYS A 396 3.79 7.11 17.65
C LYS A 396 4.92 7.50 18.60
N GLY A 397 4.95 8.78 18.98
CA GLY A 397 6.11 9.35 19.67
C GLY A 397 7.38 9.23 18.82
N ALA A 398 8.39 8.51 19.31
CA ALA A 398 9.62 8.26 18.56
C ALA A 398 9.50 7.13 17.51
N ILE A 399 8.55 6.20 17.68
CA ILE A 399 8.44 4.97 16.88
C ILE A 399 7.79 5.28 15.53
N VAL A 400 8.42 4.86 14.42
CA VAL A 400 7.83 4.93 13.08
C VAL A 400 6.73 3.89 12.94
N VAL A 401 5.58 4.29 12.41
CA VAL A 401 4.50 3.38 12.01
C VAL A 401 4.79 2.90 10.58
N PRO A 402 4.83 1.60 10.28
CA PRO A 402 4.94 1.13 8.91
C PRO A 402 3.65 1.40 8.13
N GLY A 403 3.78 1.75 6.85
CA GLY A 403 2.64 2.11 6.00
C GLY A 403 3.05 2.33 4.55
N ILE A 404 2.05 2.36 3.69
CA ILE A 404 2.18 2.58 2.24
C ILE A 404 1.82 4.03 1.94
N VAL A 405 2.70 4.74 1.24
CA VAL A 405 2.41 6.09 0.70
C VAL A 405 1.92 5.96 -0.73
N ALA A 406 0.84 6.67 -1.07
CA ALA A 406 0.36 6.85 -2.43
C ALA A 406 0.13 8.34 -2.72
N TYR A 407 0.17 8.71 -3.99
CA TYR A 407 -0.02 10.09 -4.44
C TYR A 407 -0.89 10.13 -5.70
N SER A 408 -1.86 11.05 -5.75
CA SER A 408 -2.75 11.22 -6.91
C SER A 408 -3.29 12.65 -6.99
N GLY A 409 -3.23 13.25 -8.18
CA GLY A 409 -3.64 14.64 -8.42
C GLY A 409 -2.77 15.63 -7.65
N VAL A 410 -3.28 16.09 -6.50
CA VAL A 410 -2.62 16.99 -5.54
C VAL A 410 -2.70 16.48 -4.09
N THR A 411 -3.04 15.20 -3.89
CA THR A 411 -3.24 14.58 -2.57
C THR A 411 -2.31 13.40 -2.37
N ALA A 412 -1.61 13.39 -1.23
CA ALA A 412 -0.89 12.22 -0.73
C ALA A 412 -1.71 11.49 0.33
N THR A 413 -1.63 10.16 0.35
CA THR A 413 -2.17 9.31 1.42
C THR A 413 -1.07 8.44 2.02
N PHE A 414 -1.22 8.14 3.31
CA PHE A 414 -0.43 7.19 4.08
C PHE A 414 -1.41 6.20 4.71
N THR A 415 -1.34 4.94 4.26
CA THR A 415 -2.15 3.83 4.79
C THR A 415 -1.26 3.02 5.74
N PRO A 416 -1.51 3.04 7.07
CA PRO A 416 -0.80 2.15 8.00
C PRO A 416 -0.97 0.67 7.61
N THR A 417 0.08 -0.14 7.75
CA THR A 417 -0.06 -1.60 7.53
C THR A 417 -0.79 -2.28 8.68
N ASP A 418 -0.61 -1.76 9.89
CA ASP A 418 -1.22 -2.26 11.13
C ASP A 418 -2.31 -1.29 11.63
N ILE A 419 -3.35 -1.85 12.24
CA ILE A 419 -4.39 -1.05 12.91
C ILE A 419 -3.75 -0.24 14.04
N LEU A 420 -3.98 1.07 14.05
CA LEU A 420 -3.39 1.97 15.03
C LEU A 420 -3.81 1.57 16.46
N ALA A 421 -2.91 1.77 17.43
CA ALA A 421 -3.18 1.48 18.83
C ALA A 421 -4.20 2.48 19.39
N ALA A 422 -5.12 2.00 20.22
CA ALA A 422 -6.19 2.82 20.82
C ALA A 422 -5.64 3.96 21.70
N GLY A 423 -6.41 5.03 21.85
CA GLY A 423 -6.15 6.15 22.76
C GLY A 423 -4.77 6.80 22.63
N SER A 424 -4.15 6.71 21.45
CA SER A 424 -2.73 7.02 21.22
C SER A 424 -2.57 8.26 20.34
N VAL A 425 -1.64 9.14 20.72
CA VAL A 425 -1.23 10.27 19.88
C VAL A 425 -0.29 9.78 18.77
N TYR A 426 -0.60 10.16 17.54
CA TYR A 426 0.22 9.98 16.36
C TYR A 426 0.61 11.33 15.79
N THR A 427 1.83 11.43 15.26
CA THR A 427 2.32 12.61 14.52
C THR A 427 2.59 12.20 13.08
N ALA A 428 1.91 12.85 12.15
CA ALA A 428 2.16 12.75 10.72
C ALA A 428 3.07 13.92 10.27
N LYS A 429 3.94 13.65 9.30
CA LYS A 429 4.97 14.59 8.84
C LYS A 429 5.21 14.45 7.34
N ILE A 430 5.14 15.56 6.62
CA ILE A 430 5.69 15.71 5.27
C ILE A 430 6.95 16.58 5.33
N THR A 431 8.05 16.13 4.73
CA THR A 431 9.37 16.81 4.81
C THR A 431 9.66 17.73 3.64
N THR A 432 10.66 18.60 3.80
CA THR A 432 11.28 19.39 2.71
C THR A 432 11.98 18.54 1.64
N GLY A 433 11.95 17.20 1.74
CA GLY A 433 12.37 16.30 0.68
C GLY A 433 11.33 16.17 -0.44
N ALA A 434 10.06 16.46 -0.16
CA ALA A 434 9.00 16.50 -1.16
C ALA A 434 9.08 17.80 -1.98
N LYS A 435 8.91 17.67 -3.30
CA LYS A 435 9.09 18.74 -4.29
C LYS A 435 8.01 18.73 -5.36
N ASP A 436 7.84 19.86 -6.04
CA ASP A 436 7.03 19.98 -7.25
C ASP A 436 7.71 19.40 -8.51
N LEU A 437 7.02 19.47 -9.64
CA LEU A 437 7.54 19.09 -10.96
C LEU A 437 8.65 20.01 -11.48
N ALA A 438 8.78 21.22 -10.95
CA ALA A 438 9.76 22.24 -11.31
C ALA A 438 11.07 22.16 -10.48
N GLY A 439 11.06 21.38 -9.40
CA GLY A 439 12.17 21.15 -8.48
C GLY A 439 12.11 21.91 -7.14
N ASN A 440 11.11 22.74 -6.89
CA ASN A 440 11.01 23.51 -5.65
C ASN A 440 10.52 22.61 -4.50
N ALA A 441 11.16 22.75 -3.34
CA ALA A 441 10.80 22.00 -2.14
C ALA A 441 9.73 22.72 -1.31
N ILE A 442 8.97 21.95 -0.52
CA ILE A 442 8.15 22.53 0.55
C ILE A 442 9.07 23.34 1.49
N ALA A 443 8.69 24.59 1.79
CA ALA A 443 9.56 25.55 2.49
C ALA A 443 10.03 25.09 3.89
N SER A 444 9.26 24.24 4.56
CA SER A 444 9.58 23.66 5.86
C SER A 444 8.85 22.33 6.06
N ASN A 445 9.35 21.49 6.99
CA ASN A 445 8.63 20.27 7.39
C ASN A 445 7.25 20.65 7.94
N THR A 446 6.19 20.10 7.37
CA THR A 446 4.83 20.26 7.90
C THR A 446 4.49 19.04 8.77
N GLU A 447 4.24 19.28 10.05
CA GLU A 447 3.92 18.26 11.05
C GLU A 447 2.54 18.54 11.66
N TRP A 448 1.73 17.50 11.83
CA TRP A 448 0.45 17.58 12.52
C TRP A 448 0.22 16.33 13.36
N SER A 449 -0.57 16.47 14.43
CA SER A 449 -0.89 15.35 15.32
C SER A 449 -2.37 14.99 15.30
N PHE A 450 -2.68 13.77 15.69
CA PHE A 450 -4.04 13.34 15.99
C PHE A 450 -4.06 12.26 17.08
N THR A 451 -5.18 12.15 17.79
CA THR A 451 -5.39 11.13 18.84
C THR A 451 -6.40 10.11 18.37
N THR A 452 -6.00 8.84 18.34
CA THR A 452 -6.89 7.73 18.01
C THR A 452 -7.97 7.51 19.07
N THR A 453 -9.10 6.98 18.61
CA THR A 453 -10.23 6.54 19.43
C THR A 453 -9.92 5.26 20.22
N GLY A 454 -10.89 4.79 21.00
CA GLY A 454 -10.79 3.64 21.89
C GLY A 454 -10.07 3.96 23.20
N THR A 455 -10.25 3.11 24.20
CA THR A 455 -9.60 3.24 25.51
C THR A 455 -8.35 2.36 25.60
N ILE A 456 -7.35 2.81 26.35
CA ILE A 456 -6.22 1.95 26.79
C ILE A 456 -6.62 0.95 27.89
N SER A 457 -7.86 1.02 28.39
CA SER A 457 -8.50 -0.02 29.21
C SER A 457 -9.17 -1.05 28.32
N LEU A 458 -9.13 -2.33 28.73
CA LEU A 458 -9.86 -3.41 28.09
C LEU A 458 -11.37 -3.12 28.08
N LEU A 459 -12.05 -3.49 26.98
CA LEU A 459 -13.50 -3.36 26.85
C LEU A 459 -14.21 -4.37 27.76
N SER A 460 -14.99 -3.89 28.72
CA SER A 460 -15.77 -4.76 29.61
C SER A 460 -16.93 -5.46 28.86
N PRO A 461 -17.26 -6.72 29.17
CA PRO A 461 -18.46 -7.39 28.64
C PRO A 461 -19.76 -6.62 28.93
N VAL A 462 -20.84 -6.95 28.20
CA VAL A 462 -22.19 -6.45 28.50
C VAL A 462 -22.83 -7.36 29.55
N SER A 463 -23.36 -6.78 30.63
CA SER A 463 -24.02 -7.57 31.68
C SER A 463 -25.45 -7.93 31.27
N LEU A 464 -25.72 -9.22 31.04
CA LEU A 464 -27.05 -9.70 30.66
C LEU A 464 -28.02 -9.87 31.85
N GLY A 465 -27.53 -9.84 33.09
CA GLY A 465 -28.32 -10.19 34.27
C GLY A 465 -29.10 -11.50 34.08
N ALA A 466 -30.38 -11.52 34.51
CA ALA A 466 -31.27 -12.67 34.33
C ALA A 466 -31.64 -12.96 32.85
N ALA A 467 -31.34 -12.10 31.88
CA ALA A 467 -31.47 -12.44 30.46
C ALA A 467 -30.41 -13.47 30.02
N GLY A 468 -29.28 -13.56 30.73
CA GLY A 468 -28.19 -14.49 30.44
C GLY A 468 -28.56 -15.97 30.65
N ASP A 469 -29.63 -16.25 31.39
CA ASP A 469 -30.12 -17.61 31.61
C ASP A 469 -30.80 -18.21 30.37
N TYR A 470 -31.36 -17.36 29.52
CA TYR A 470 -32.11 -17.76 28.33
C TYR A 470 -31.20 -17.86 27.09
N VAL A 471 -31.57 -18.76 26.17
CA VAL A 471 -31.02 -18.81 24.81
C VAL A 471 -31.88 -18.01 23.83
N ILE A 472 -33.20 -17.94 24.07
CA ILE A 472 -34.13 -17.05 23.36
C ILE A 472 -34.97 -16.31 24.39
N LEU A 473 -35.00 -14.98 24.32
CA LEU A 473 -35.87 -14.14 25.14
C LEU A 473 -36.57 -13.13 24.23
N ALA A 474 -37.91 -13.08 24.30
CA ALA A 474 -38.72 -12.22 23.45
C ALA A 474 -39.80 -11.48 24.27
N LYS A 475 -40.45 -10.49 23.66
CA LYS A 475 -41.53 -9.72 24.30
C LYS A 475 -42.92 -9.93 23.70
N THR A 476 -43.03 -10.15 22.39
CA THR A 476 -44.31 -10.21 21.68
C THR A 476 -44.65 -11.58 21.08
N ALA A 477 -43.66 -12.35 20.62
CA ALA A 477 -43.87 -13.72 20.13
C ALA A 477 -42.56 -14.53 20.04
N ILE A 478 -42.69 -15.86 20.09
CA ILE A 478 -41.65 -16.79 19.59
C ILE A 478 -42.34 -17.76 18.64
N ASN A 479 -42.06 -17.65 17.34
CA ASN A 479 -42.76 -18.42 16.31
C ASN A 479 -41.79 -19.38 15.60
N ASN A 480 -42.09 -20.67 15.66
CA ASN A 480 -41.34 -21.71 14.96
C ASN A 480 -42.18 -22.28 13.81
N ILE A 481 -41.61 -22.36 12.61
CA ILE A 481 -42.29 -22.83 11.38
C ILE A 481 -42.07 -24.33 11.19
N SER A 482 -40.82 -24.76 11.12
CA SER A 482 -40.40 -26.16 10.97
C SER A 482 -39.56 -26.63 12.17
N THR A 483 -39.44 -27.95 12.38
CA THR A 483 -38.78 -28.55 13.56
C THR A 483 -37.36 -28.02 13.80
N SER A 484 -37.19 -27.25 14.87
CA SER A 484 -35.91 -26.66 15.31
C SER A 484 -35.26 -27.51 16.41
N ALA A 485 -33.99 -27.24 16.71
CA ALA A 485 -33.19 -27.85 17.77
C ALA A 485 -32.56 -26.76 18.65
N ILE A 486 -33.14 -26.52 19.83
CA ILE A 486 -32.75 -25.45 20.74
C ILE A 486 -32.05 -26.06 21.97
N THR A 487 -30.94 -25.47 22.41
CA THR A 487 -30.24 -25.88 23.64
C THR A 487 -30.14 -24.69 24.59
N GLY A 488 -30.82 -24.78 25.73
CA GLY A 488 -31.03 -23.70 26.69
C GLY A 488 -32.51 -23.32 26.87
N ASP A 489 -32.78 -22.49 27.87
CA ASP A 489 -34.13 -22.08 28.26
C ASP A 489 -34.67 -20.94 27.38
N ILE A 490 -35.98 -20.93 27.08
CA ILE A 490 -36.62 -19.86 26.30
C ILE A 490 -37.70 -19.12 27.11
N GLY A 491 -37.82 -17.80 26.91
CA GLY A 491 -38.69 -16.93 27.70
C GLY A 491 -39.49 -15.93 26.86
N LEU A 492 -40.76 -15.71 27.22
CA LEU A 492 -41.63 -14.70 26.60
C LEU A 492 -42.35 -13.86 27.66
N SER A 493 -42.16 -12.53 27.65
CA SER A 493 -42.89 -11.60 28.54
C SER A 493 -42.89 -10.17 28.00
N PRO A 494 -44.02 -9.43 28.02
CA PRO A 494 -45.27 -9.73 28.74
C PRO A 494 -46.28 -10.59 27.98
N ALA A 495 -45.99 -11.04 26.75
CA ALA A 495 -46.91 -11.91 26.02
C ALA A 495 -47.09 -13.30 26.68
N ALA A 496 -48.29 -13.85 26.54
CA ALA A 496 -48.70 -15.12 27.11
C ALA A 496 -48.18 -16.34 26.31
N THR A 497 -48.28 -17.54 26.89
CA THR A 497 -47.85 -18.83 26.30
C THR A 497 -48.44 -19.05 24.91
N SER A 498 -49.64 -18.54 24.62
CA SER A 498 -50.31 -18.60 23.31
C SER A 498 -49.54 -17.94 22.16
N TYR A 499 -48.57 -17.06 22.46
CA TYR A 499 -47.69 -16.42 21.48
C TYR A 499 -46.36 -17.19 21.27
N ILE A 500 -46.19 -18.35 21.92
CA ILE A 500 -45.15 -19.34 21.63
C ILE A 500 -45.76 -20.41 20.72
N THR A 501 -45.40 -20.43 19.43
CA THR A 501 -46.04 -21.31 18.43
C THR A 501 -45.03 -22.26 17.75
N GLY A 502 -45.52 -23.39 17.23
CA GLY A 502 -44.71 -24.37 16.48
C GLY A 502 -43.84 -25.33 17.30
N PHE A 503 -43.88 -25.23 18.63
CA PHE A 503 -43.08 -26.07 19.52
C PHE A 503 -43.78 -27.31 20.08
N ALA A 504 -45.09 -27.50 19.85
CA ALA A 504 -45.88 -28.60 20.43
C ALA A 504 -45.70 -28.72 21.97
N LEU A 505 -46.03 -27.63 22.67
CA LEU A 505 -45.77 -27.43 24.10
C LEU A 505 -46.46 -28.49 24.97
N THR A 506 -45.72 -29.05 25.93
CA THR A 506 -46.26 -29.83 27.05
C THR A 506 -46.16 -29.01 28.33
N ASN A 507 -47.30 -28.71 28.96
CA ASN A 507 -47.34 -27.83 30.14
C ASN A 507 -46.91 -28.57 31.41
N ALA A 508 -46.19 -27.86 32.29
CA ALA A 508 -45.81 -28.28 33.64
C ALA A 508 -46.07 -27.14 34.65
N THR A 509 -45.78 -27.36 35.93
CA THR A 509 -45.99 -26.35 36.97
C THR A 509 -44.90 -25.27 36.88
N GLY A 510 -45.25 -24.11 36.33
CA GLY A 510 -44.37 -22.94 36.22
C GLY A 510 -43.43 -22.94 35.00
N TYR A 511 -43.55 -23.90 34.10
CA TYR A 511 -42.82 -23.97 32.82
C TYR A 511 -43.56 -24.89 31.85
N ALA A 512 -43.14 -24.92 30.59
CA ALA A 512 -43.49 -25.95 29.61
C ALA A 512 -42.22 -26.60 29.04
N THR A 513 -42.40 -27.71 28.32
CA THR A 513 -41.33 -28.44 27.63
C THR A 513 -41.69 -28.73 26.18
N SER A 514 -40.68 -29.07 25.37
CA SER A 514 -40.83 -29.52 23.98
C SER A 514 -39.70 -30.47 23.63
N VAL A 515 -39.96 -31.46 22.76
CA VAL A 515 -38.92 -32.33 22.20
C VAL A 515 -37.90 -31.58 21.33
N GLN A 516 -38.22 -30.35 20.92
CA GLN A 516 -37.34 -29.45 20.16
C GLN A 516 -36.38 -28.65 21.05
N ILE A 517 -36.51 -28.71 22.38
CA ILE A 517 -35.80 -27.82 23.31
C ILE A 517 -35.15 -28.63 24.43
N THR A 518 -33.82 -28.66 24.43
CA THR A 518 -33.00 -29.15 25.55
C THR A 518 -32.89 -28.03 26.60
N GLY A 519 -33.98 -27.84 27.34
CA GLY A 519 -34.20 -26.73 28.27
C GLY A 519 -35.66 -26.61 28.68
N LYS A 520 -36.04 -25.47 29.24
CA LYS A 520 -37.41 -25.14 29.67
C LYS A 520 -37.97 -23.94 28.93
N ILE A 521 -39.30 -23.87 28.89
CA ILE A 521 -40.08 -22.85 28.20
C ILE A 521 -40.86 -22.08 29.26
N TYR A 522 -40.75 -20.75 29.27
CA TYR A 522 -41.42 -19.91 30.25
C TYR A 522 -42.19 -18.78 29.56
N ALA A 523 -43.38 -18.45 30.06
CA ALA A 523 -44.15 -17.30 29.60
C ALA A 523 -44.81 -16.55 30.76
N ALA A 524 -45.24 -15.30 30.51
CA ALA A 524 -45.75 -14.39 31.54
C ALA A 524 -47.02 -14.86 32.28
N ASP A 525 -47.84 -15.71 31.65
CA ASP A 525 -49.08 -16.28 32.19
C ASP A 525 -48.88 -17.57 33.00
N MET A 526 -47.63 -18.07 33.11
CA MET A 526 -47.31 -19.27 33.88
C MET A 526 -47.26 -19.01 35.40
N ALA A 527 -47.54 -20.06 36.17
CA ALA A 527 -47.61 -20.00 37.64
C ALA A 527 -46.35 -19.38 38.30
N ALA A 528 -46.55 -18.64 39.38
CA ALA A 528 -45.48 -17.96 40.11
C ALA A 528 -44.36 -18.93 40.56
N PRO A 529 -43.07 -18.50 40.55
CA PRO A 529 -42.59 -17.13 40.34
C PRO A 529 -42.40 -16.71 38.87
N THR A 530 -42.77 -17.54 37.89
CA THR A 530 -42.34 -17.43 36.49
C THR A 530 -42.52 -16.05 35.83
N GLY A 531 -43.73 -15.48 35.87
CA GLY A 531 -43.98 -14.16 35.27
C GLY A 531 -43.19 -13.00 35.91
N ILE A 532 -42.84 -13.11 37.20
CA ILE A 532 -42.00 -12.12 37.90
C ILE A 532 -40.55 -12.26 37.43
N ASN A 533 -40.01 -13.48 37.44
CA ASN A 533 -38.65 -13.77 36.98
C ASN A 533 -38.44 -13.34 35.51
N LEU A 534 -39.44 -13.56 34.65
CA LEU A 534 -39.40 -13.12 33.25
C LEU A 534 -39.46 -11.61 33.09
N THR A 535 -40.21 -10.90 33.93
CA THR A 535 -40.22 -9.43 33.94
C THR A 535 -38.81 -8.90 34.21
N THR A 536 -38.15 -9.41 35.27
CA THR A 536 -36.76 -9.08 35.60
C THR A 536 -35.77 -9.51 34.51
N ALA A 537 -35.99 -10.63 33.81
CA ALA A 537 -35.16 -11.02 32.66
C ALA A 537 -35.30 -10.03 31.48
N VAL A 538 -36.52 -9.59 31.17
CA VAL A 538 -36.78 -8.61 30.09
C VAL A 538 -36.25 -7.22 30.44
N GLU A 539 -36.34 -6.78 31.70
CA GLU A 539 -35.73 -5.55 32.18
C GLU A 539 -34.19 -5.58 32.09
N ASN A 540 -33.58 -6.73 32.43
CA ASN A 540 -32.14 -6.92 32.25
C ASN A 540 -31.73 -6.97 30.77
N MET A 541 -32.55 -7.56 29.88
CA MET A 541 -32.32 -7.51 28.42
C MET A 541 -32.34 -6.07 27.87
N ILE A 542 -33.29 -5.25 28.34
CA ILE A 542 -33.38 -3.82 27.95
C ILE A 542 -32.18 -3.05 28.51
N THR A 543 -31.76 -3.36 29.74
CA THR A 543 -30.55 -2.78 30.36
C THR A 543 -29.29 -3.15 29.58
N ALA A 544 -29.12 -4.42 29.20
CA ALA A 544 -28.02 -4.90 28.38
C ALA A 544 -27.98 -4.26 26.99
N TYR A 545 -29.14 -4.10 26.35
CA TYR A 545 -29.26 -3.37 25.09
C TYR A 545 -28.77 -1.92 25.23
N ASN A 546 -29.23 -1.22 26.28
CA ASN A 546 -28.87 0.18 26.53
C ASN A 546 -27.39 0.35 26.92
N ASP A 547 -26.82 -0.58 27.67
CA ASP A 547 -25.39 -0.65 27.98
C ASP A 547 -24.55 -0.80 26.71
N ALA A 548 -24.89 -1.79 25.86
CA ALA A 548 -24.21 -2.03 24.59
C ALA A 548 -24.31 -0.82 23.62
N ALA A 549 -25.50 -0.23 23.48
CA ALA A 549 -25.73 0.96 22.66
C ALA A 549 -25.06 2.23 23.21
N GLY A 550 -24.88 2.30 24.53
CA GLY A 550 -24.36 3.47 25.25
C GLY A 550 -22.84 3.53 25.37
N ARG A 551 -22.10 2.49 24.95
CA ARG A 551 -20.62 2.51 24.98
C ARG A 551 -20.10 3.66 24.08
N PRO A 552 -19.27 4.61 24.58
CA PRO A 552 -19.14 5.93 23.94
C PRO A 552 -18.00 6.07 22.91
N THR A 553 -16.92 5.31 23.03
CA THR A 553 -15.66 5.52 22.28
C THR A 553 -15.32 4.30 21.42
N PRO A 554 -15.94 4.14 20.24
CA PRO A 554 -15.69 2.98 19.38
C PRO A 554 -14.26 2.97 18.84
N ASP A 555 -13.64 1.80 18.82
CA ASP A 555 -12.35 1.52 18.18
C ASP A 555 -12.42 1.67 16.65
N PHE A 556 -13.54 1.27 16.07
CA PHE A 556 -13.80 1.21 14.62
C PHE A 556 -15.12 1.92 14.28
N LEU A 557 -15.13 2.73 13.22
CA LEU A 557 -16.26 3.59 12.87
C LEU A 557 -16.60 3.49 11.38
N GLU A 558 -17.83 3.07 11.10
CA GLU A 558 -18.33 2.80 9.74
C GLU A 558 -17.45 1.81 8.95
N LEU A 559 -16.83 0.83 9.62
CA LEU A 559 -15.94 -0.15 8.99
C LEU A 559 -16.62 -0.83 7.79
N GLY A 560 -16.01 -0.73 6.60
CA GLY A 560 -16.56 -1.26 5.36
C GLY A 560 -17.85 -0.57 4.90
N THR A 561 -18.20 0.60 5.43
CA THR A 561 -19.47 1.33 5.20
C THR A 561 -20.72 0.50 5.53
N GLY A 562 -20.58 -0.45 6.45
CA GLY A 562 -21.64 -1.41 6.83
C GLY A 562 -21.51 -2.79 6.17
N ASN A 563 -20.78 -2.93 5.06
CA ASN A 563 -20.47 -4.26 4.50
C ASN A 563 -19.22 -4.83 5.18
N ILE A 564 -19.41 -5.87 6.00
CA ILE A 564 -18.33 -6.54 6.74
C ILE A 564 -17.87 -7.87 6.15
N GLY A 565 -18.42 -8.31 5.01
CA GLY A 565 -18.06 -9.58 4.38
C GLY A 565 -16.57 -9.71 4.06
N GLY A 566 -16.00 -10.89 4.30
CA GLY A 566 -14.57 -11.19 4.10
C GLY A 566 -13.61 -10.54 5.11
N LYS A 567 -14.11 -9.85 6.14
CA LYS A 567 -13.25 -9.18 7.14
C LYS A 567 -12.90 -10.11 8.29
N THR A 568 -11.75 -9.83 8.91
CA THR A 568 -11.38 -10.31 10.24
C THR A 568 -11.61 -9.19 11.25
N LEU A 569 -12.37 -9.47 12.31
CA LEU A 569 -12.79 -8.52 13.34
C LEU A 569 -12.02 -8.83 14.64
N ILE A 570 -11.15 -7.90 15.05
CA ILE A 570 -10.31 -8.01 16.25
C ILE A 570 -11.03 -7.40 17.47
N PRO A 571 -10.58 -7.61 18.72
CA PRO A 571 -11.28 -7.12 19.91
C PRO A 571 -11.49 -5.61 19.90
N GLY A 572 -12.66 -5.16 20.34
CA GLY A 572 -12.99 -3.73 20.41
C GLY A 572 -14.48 -3.41 20.28
N LEU A 573 -14.75 -2.11 20.36
CA LEU A 573 -16.08 -1.53 20.16
C LEU A 573 -16.22 -1.02 18.72
N TYR A 574 -17.22 -1.51 18.01
CA TYR A 574 -17.50 -1.14 16.62
C TYR A 574 -18.79 -0.33 16.56
N LYS A 575 -18.86 0.66 15.65
CA LYS A 575 -20.06 1.48 15.46
C LYS A 575 -20.40 1.71 13.99
N TRP A 576 -21.68 1.54 13.66
CA TRP A 576 -22.29 1.92 12.39
C TRP A 576 -23.57 2.74 12.61
N THR A 577 -23.72 3.81 11.84
CA THR A 577 -24.94 4.64 11.79
C THR A 577 -25.96 4.12 10.76
N ASN A 578 -25.63 3.06 10.03
CA ASN A 578 -26.47 2.43 9.01
C ASN A 578 -26.74 0.92 9.29
N THR A 579 -27.30 0.23 8.31
CA THR A 579 -27.45 -1.25 8.29
C THR A 579 -26.11 -1.92 8.04
N VAL A 580 -25.83 -2.97 8.82
CA VAL A 580 -24.68 -3.86 8.61
C VAL A 580 -25.09 -5.09 7.81
N THR A 581 -24.28 -5.43 6.81
CA THR A 581 -24.49 -6.57 5.90
C THR A 581 -23.33 -7.55 5.95
N ILE A 582 -23.66 -8.85 5.92
CA ILE A 582 -22.71 -9.97 5.90
C ILE A 582 -22.97 -10.82 4.64
N PRO A 583 -22.45 -10.42 3.46
CA PRO A 583 -22.68 -11.11 2.19
C PRO A 583 -21.71 -12.27 1.92
N SER A 584 -20.64 -12.40 2.71
CA SER A 584 -19.62 -13.45 2.64
C SER A 584 -18.98 -13.63 4.02
N ASP A 585 -18.29 -14.75 4.22
CA ASP A 585 -17.83 -15.20 5.55
C ASP A 585 -17.03 -14.14 6.30
N VAL A 586 -17.21 -14.12 7.63
CA VAL A 586 -16.57 -13.16 8.54
C VAL A 586 -15.85 -13.92 9.63
N THR A 587 -14.62 -13.51 9.92
CA THR A 587 -13.83 -14.08 11.01
C THR A 587 -13.84 -13.12 12.21
N ILE A 588 -14.01 -13.65 13.42
CA ILE A 588 -13.81 -12.93 14.67
C ILE A 588 -12.59 -13.54 15.36
N SER A 589 -11.58 -12.71 15.64
CA SER A 589 -10.22 -13.16 15.97
C SER A 589 -9.68 -12.49 17.22
N GLY A 590 -9.55 -13.26 18.31
CA GLY A 590 -8.97 -12.79 19.57
C GLY A 590 -8.88 -13.92 20.59
N GLY A 591 -8.40 -13.62 21.79
CA GLY A 591 -8.28 -14.57 22.89
C GLY A 591 -9.59 -14.85 23.61
N ALA A 592 -9.58 -15.85 24.49
CA ALA A 592 -10.77 -16.33 25.20
C ALA A 592 -11.42 -15.32 26.17
N ASN A 593 -10.70 -14.27 26.56
CA ASN A 593 -11.18 -13.22 27.47
C ASN A 593 -11.45 -11.88 26.77
N ASP A 594 -11.21 -11.81 25.45
CA ASP A 594 -11.44 -10.59 24.66
C ASP A 594 -12.93 -10.38 24.42
N VAL A 595 -13.31 -9.13 24.10
CA VAL A 595 -14.70 -8.67 24.00
C VAL A 595 -14.93 -7.93 22.69
N TRP A 596 -16.08 -8.18 22.08
CA TRP A 596 -16.57 -7.48 20.89
C TRP A 596 -17.94 -6.89 21.18
N ILE A 597 -18.13 -5.61 20.88
CA ILE A 597 -19.45 -4.97 20.92
C ILE A 597 -19.68 -4.28 19.58
N PHE A 598 -20.72 -4.71 18.86
CA PHE A 598 -21.13 -4.16 17.57
C PHE A 598 -22.39 -3.31 17.77
N GLN A 599 -22.25 -1.99 17.66
CA GLN A 599 -23.37 -1.05 17.70
C GLN A 599 -23.90 -0.78 16.30
N ILE A 600 -25.13 -1.20 16.02
CA ILE A 600 -25.75 -1.12 14.69
C ILE A 600 -27.05 -0.31 14.79
N ALA A 601 -27.07 0.86 14.16
CA ALA A 601 -28.23 1.75 14.15
C ALA A 601 -29.29 1.38 13.09
N GLY A 602 -28.92 0.59 12.07
CA GLY A 602 -29.86 -0.02 11.11
C GLY A 602 -30.15 -1.49 11.43
N ASN A 603 -30.40 -2.27 10.39
CA ASN A 603 -30.56 -3.72 10.47
C ASN A 603 -29.21 -4.44 10.57
N LEU A 604 -29.25 -5.73 10.92
CA LEU A 604 -28.15 -6.69 10.73
C LEU A 604 -28.62 -7.78 9.76
N GLU A 605 -28.03 -7.85 8.58
CA GLU A 605 -28.50 -8.69 7.47
C GLU A 605 -27.40 -9.64 6.99
N MET A 606 -27.58 -10.94 7.25
CA MET A 606 -26.63 -11.99 6.89
C MET A 606 -27.18 -12.86 5.75
N SER A 607 -26.35 -13.11 4.73
CA SER A 607 -26.75 -13.86 3.54
C SER A 607 -26.78 -15.37 3.76
N SER A 608 -27.50 -16.09 2.89
CA SER A 608 -27.58 -17.56 2.93
C SER A 608 -26.22 -18.23 2.78
N ALA A 609 -26.02 -19.35 3.48
CA ALA A 609 -24.81 -20.17 3.53
C ALA A 609 -23.52 -19.44 3.98
N VAL A 610 -23.63 -18.22 4.52
CA VAL A 610 -22.50 -17.46 5.08
C VAL A 610 -22.24 -17.89 6.54
N HIS A 611 -20.99 -17.85 6.97
CA HIS A 611 -20.55 -18.26 8.31
C HIS A 611 -19.80 -17.12 9.03
N VAL A 612 -20.14 -16.90 10.31
CA VAL A 612 -19.25 -16.22 11.26
C VAL A 612 -18.37 -17.27 11.91
N THR A 613 -17.05 -17.12 11.78
CA THR A 613 -16.04 -18.09 12.27
C THR A 613 -15.23 -17.48 13.41
N LEU A 614 -15.03 -18.23 14.51
CA LEU A 614 -14.20 -17.79 15.64
C LEU A 614 -12.79 -18.39 15.55
N ILE A 615 -11.76 -17.56 15.72
CA ILE A 615 -10.35 -17.99 15.81
C ILE A 615 -9.62 -17.32 16.98
N GLY A 616 -8.40 -17.79 17.29
CA GLY A 616 -7.56 -17.28 18.39
C GLY A 616 -7.98 -17.72 19.80
N GLY A 617 -9.18 -18.31 19.93
CA GLY A 617 -9.80 -18.67 21.20
C GLY A 617 -11.02 -17.82 21.57
N ALA A 618 -11.43 -16.87 20.71
CA ALA A 618 -12.63 -16.06 20.88
C ALA A 618 -13.88 -16.91 21.23
N GLN A 619 -14.74 -16.40 22.12
CA GLN A 619 -15.91 -17.14 22.63
C GLN A 619 -17.23 -16.36 22.38
N PRO A 620 -18.32 -17.03 21.97
CA PRO A 620 -19.60 -16.36 21.70
C PRO A 620 -20.21 -15.65 22.91
N LYS A 621 -19.89 -16.08 24.13
CA LYS A 621 -20.33 -15.40 25.36
C LYS A 621 -19.75 -13.98 25.55
N ASN A 622 -18.71 -13.59 24.81
CA ASN A 622 -18.07 -12.27 24.90
C ASN A 622 -18.36 -11.37 23.68
N ILE A 623 -19.19 -11.83 22.75
CA ILE A 623 -19.49 -11.17 21.48
C ILE A 623 -20.92 -10.63 21.55
N PHE A 624 -21.11 -9.32 21.43
CA PHE A 624 -22.42 -8.67 21.61
C PHE A 624 -22.79 -7.84 20.37
N TRP A 625 -23.95 -8.14 19.79
CA TRP A 625 -24.51 -7.48 18.61
C TRP A 625 -25.75 -6.67 19.03
N GLN A 626 -25.58 -5.36 19.22
CA GLN A 626 -26.68 -4.45 19.49
C GLN A 626 -27.26 -3.95 18.17
N VAL A 627 -28.53 -4.25 17.91
CA VAL A 627 -29.20 -3.95 16.63
C VAL A 627 -30.46 -3.13 16.89
N ALA A 628 -30.52 -1.91 16.36
CA ALA A 628 -31.69 -1.03 16.51
C ALA A 628 -32.81 -1.37 15.50
N GLY A 629 -32.45 -1.86 14.31
CA GLY A 629 -33.37 -2.43 13.32
C GLY A 629 -33.68 -3.91 13.59
N GLN A 630 -33.94 -4.66 12.52
CA GLN A 630 -34.14 -6.12 12.55
C GLN A 630 -32.82 -6.86 12.38
N ALA A 631 -32.67 -8.03 13.01
CA ALA A 631 -31.61 -8.99 12.70
C ALA A 631 -32.17 -10.15 11.86
N THR A 632 -31.59 -10.41 10.69
CA THR A 632 -32.07 -11.42 9.71
C THR A 632 -30.91 -12.30 9.24
N PHE A 633 -31.09 -13.62 9.35
CA PHE A 633 -30.09 -14.64 9.02
C PHE A 633 -30.59 -15.54 7.88
N GLY A 634 -29.92 -15.49 6.73
CA GLY A 634 -30.26 -16.23 5.53
C GLY A 634 -30.19 -17.75 5.70
N THR A 635 -30.87 -18.49 4.82
CA THR A 635 -30.94 -19.96 4.87
C THR A 635 -29.57 -20.62 4.99
N THR A 636 -29.43 -21.65 5.83
CA THR A 636 -28.16 -22.37 6.08
C THR A 636 -26.96 -21.53 6.57
N SER A 637 -27.15 -20.29 7.02
CA SER A 637 -26.08 -19.49 7.63
C SER A 637 -25.69 -19.97 9.04
N HIS A 638 -24.50 -19.58 9.52
CA HIS A 638 -24.03 -19.86 10.88
C HIS A 638 -23.56 -18.59 11.59
N PHE A 639 -24.11 -18.30 12.77
CA PHE A 639 -23.86 -17.05 13.49
C PHE A 639 -23.34 -17.24 14.92
N GLU A 640 -22.49 -16.32 15.37
CA GLU A 640 -21.75 -16.39 16.62
C GLU A 640 -21.98 -15.13 17.47
N GLY A 641 -22.41 -15.30 18.72
CA GLY A 641 -22.52 -14.23 19.71
C GLY A 641 -23.92 -14.00 20.30
N ILE A 642 -24.10 -12.88 21.01
CA ILE A 642 -25.34 -12.51 21.70
C ILE A 642 -25.98 -11.35 20.95
N ILE A 643 -27.18 -11.57 20.40
CA ILE A 643 -27.95 -10.52 19.74
C ILE A 643 -28.84 -9.83 20.78
N LEU A 644 -28.73 -8.50 20.84
CA LEU A 644 -29.59 -7.59 21.59
C LEU A 644 -30.35 -6.73 20.57
N SER A 645 -31.53 -7.18 20.14
CA SER A 645 -32.35 -6.50 19.12
C SER A 645 -33.43 -5.61 19.77
N MET A 646 -33.55 -4.37 19.31
CA MET A 646 -34.68 -3.48 19.63
C MET A 646 -35.98 -3.90 18.92
N THR A 647 -35.88 -4.69 17.85
CA THR A 647 -37.05 -5.20 17.13
C THR A 647 -37.04 -6.73 17.07
N GLY A 648 -37.22 -7.31 15.89
CA GLY A 648 -37.29 -8.75 15.68
C GLY A 648 -35.91 -9.38 15.44
N ILE A 649 -35.89 -10.70 15.57
CA ILE A 649 -34.80 -11.56 15.12
C ILE A 649 -35.41 -12.67 14.26
N THR A 650 -34.90 -12.88 13.05
CA THR A 650 -35.46 -13.83 12.07
C THR A 650 -34.38 -14.74 11.52
N PHE A 651 -34.46 -16.02 11.84
CA PHE A 651 -33.62 -17.06 11.26
C PHE A 651 -34.42 -17.76 10.15
N GLN A 652 -33.89 -17.77 8.94
CA GLN A 652 -34.48 -18.51 7.82
C GLN A 652 -34.12 -20.01 7.88
N THR A 653 -34.71 -20.80 6.99
CA THR A 653 -34.60 -22.27 6.92
C THR A 653 -33.19 -22.78 7.17
N SER A 654 -33.02 -23.58 8.21
CA SER A 654 -31.77 -24.25 8.59
C SER A 654 -30.58 -23.34 8.91
N ALA A 655 -30.79 -22.04 9.14
CA ALA A 655 -29.78 -21.19 9.78
C ALA A 655 -29.48 -21.66 11.22
N SER A 656 -28.30 -21.34 11.74
CA SER A 656 -27.81 -21.86 13.02
C SER A 656 -27.04 -20.82 13.82
N MET A 657 -26.95 -21.01 15.14
CA MET A 657 -26.35 -20.04 16.05
C MET A 657 -25.72 -20.68 17.29
N ASN A 658 -24.50 -20.27 17.62
CA ASN A 658 -23.93 -20.41 18.97
C ASN A 658 -24.03 -19.04 19.67
N GLY A 659 -24.97 -18.88 20.61
CA GLY A 659 -25.36 -17.55 21.00
C GLY A 659 -26.62 -17.40 21.85
N ARG A 660 -27.18 -16.19 21.81
CA ARG A 660 -28.50 -15.86 22.38
C ARG A 660 -29.26 -14.91 21.46
N ALA A 661 -30.54 -15.17 21.23
CA ALA A 661 -31.45 -14.29 20.51
C ALA A 661 -32.34 -13.53 21.50
N LEU A 662 -31.95 -12.31 21.87
CA LEU A 662 -32.64 -11.47 22.85
C LEU A 662 -33.33 -10.31 22.11
N ALA A 663 -34.65 -10.38 21.95
CA ALA A 663 -35.45 -9.52 21.09
C ALA A 663 -36.49 -8.70 21.87
N GLN A 664 -36.53 -7.39 21.64
CA GLN A 664 -37.54 -6.53 22.23
C GLN A 664 -38.91 -6.58 21.51
N THR A 665 -39.03 -7.29 20.38
CA THR A 665 -40.33 -7.77 19.87
C THR A 665 -40.38 -9.30 19.79
N ALA A 666 -40.13 -9.88 18.61
CA ALA A 666 -40.37 -11.30 18.31
C ALA A 666 -39.13 -12.04 17.80
N VAL A 667 -39.09 -13.35 18.03
CA VAL A 667 -38.11 -14.25 17.40
C VAL A 667 -38.84 -15.23 16.48
N ILE A 668 -38.39 -15.33 15.24
CA ILE A 668 -38.95 -16.19 14.20
C ILE A 668 -37.89 -17.22 13.78
N LEU A 669 -38.30 -18.48 13.71
CA LEU A 669 -37.46 -19.64 13.44
C LEU A 669 -38.08 -20.55 12.36
N ASP A 670 -37.23 -21.18 11.55
CA ASP A 670 -37.57 -22.23 10.61
C ASP A 670 -36.44 -23.29 10.56
N ALA A 671 -36.66 -24.44 11.20
CA ALA A 671 -35.71 -25.57 11.26
C ALA A 671 -34.30 -25.22 11.78
N ASN A 672 -34.19 -24.31 12.76
CA ASN A 672 -32.91 -23.76 13.20
C ASN A 672 -32.25 -24.56 14.33
N ALA A 673 -30.92 -24.51 14.38
CA ALA A 673 -30.12 -25.01 15.50
C ALA A 673 -29.59 -23.82 16.33
N ILE A 674 -30.12 -23.58 17.53
CA ILE A 674 -29.75 -22.43 18.38
C ILE A 674 -29.22 -22.93 19.74
N THR A 675 -27.95 -22.67 20.02
CA THR A 675 -27.22 -23.24 21.18
C THR A 675 -26.73 -22.16 22.13
N LYS A 676 -27.12 -22.22 23.40
CA LYS A 676 -26.60 -21.35 24.47
C LYS A 676 -25.08 -21.52 24.59
N PRO A 677 -24.28 -20.44 24.59
CA PRO A 677 -22.84 -20.54 24.70
C PRO A 677 -22.42 -20.96 26.12
N LEU A 678 -21.35 -21.76 26.17
CA LEU A 678 -20.58 -22.11 27.37
C LEU A 678 -19.83 -20.88 27.92
#